data_AF-K1PQ35-F1
#
_entry.id   AF-K1PQ35-F1
#
_cell.length_a   1.000
_cell.length_b   1.000
_cell.length_c   1.000
_cell.angle_alpha   90.00
_cell.angle_beta   90.00
_cell.angle_gamma   90.00
#
_symmetry.space_group_name_H-M   'P 1'
#
loop_
_entity.id
_entity.type
_entity.pdbx_description
1 polymer ?
#
loop_
_entity_poly.entity_id
_entity_poly.type
_entity_poly.pdbx_seq_one_letter_code
_entity_poly.pdbx_strand_id
1 'polypeptide(L)'
;MNAQFAIESPVDRAIFMQWQDDNKQFVSTRACKEVEKLIQSQNLVIVTGNSGSGKSAIIQHIALCFRSQGWTVKPVYNVKEIIDTYSSVDVLQRRILFVFNDPIGNESFDEIAYNLWKEHDERLKAFLRNSKMLLSSRKYILLDYRVRGMLNDESCIIDLSDDKHKLNNVEKENILKSYSSNSGLSKKYISGILMTEEYFPLLCKLYFSDKNNQTIGPRFFKEPFNVCQEQIRNFRKECKENYCALVLLVLCNNQLCVEDIHINDSLREKFELALKLCEMKTNTASQTIGDALKTLEGFFVKKIEDTYYFYHDFVMEVTTYVFGTDYPKETIQYADIGFLRRRVNFKSSNDIRNEEVDIFTIYLNDNYVSDLADRLFNDVFGDGLLDVVLNPCMKNEKVATCFIQKLKDRPEKLHNLLAKKKLHEKFRDQKDNQELKQSFRSKLQFLYYVDKVPILSAIIIFCHTNVSKHCLETLQRMRSSLKDTSLFSAVCCNGSMELFNVFPKEQIKWFLVKKGWEFYPIHIVSLFHNHEILRALIQVKNNVNLKTSVGFTPLMFAVFNADPSEKINTKTKNQPIDITVELLLTHGADINFCDPLVGSPLHIASREWNDHTVELLLDKGADINSCDKDKETILHKASKTGHEGIVQFLLDKGADINSCDTKKETPLHKASEEGHEGIVQLLLDKGAVINSCDKNEKTPLHKASAWGRESTVQLLLDKGADINSCDTNKETPLHKASEEGHESTVQLLLDKEADINSCDTNKETPLHKASEKGHESTVQLLLDKGANINACDINKENPLHKASKWGHESTVQLLLDKGAYINSCYTHKDTLLSYACEGGHESTVQRLLDKGADINSCDTNKETPLHKAIEGGHESIVQLLLDKGADINSCDTNKETPLHKASEKGHESTVQFLLDKGADIHSCDTNKETPLHKASEEGHESTVQLLLDKGANINSCDINKETPLHKASEWGHESTVQRLLDKGADINSCDTNKETPLHKAIEWGNESTVQLLLDKGADINSCDSNKETPLHKASKEGLGSTVQLLLDKGANINSCDTNKETPLHKASRWGRESIVQLLLDKGAIINSCDTNKETPLHKASKTEHESTEQHLLEKEADTFSCDTNKETPFH
;
A
#
# COMPACT_ATOMS: atom_id res chain seq x y z
N MET A 1 -20.54 -14.07 21.03
CA MET A 1 -19.22 -14.33 21.65
C MET A 1 -18.32 -15.30 20.86
N ASN A 2 -18.71 -15.85 19.70
CA ASN A 2 -17.86 -16.79 18.94
C ASN A 2 -17.86 -16.44 17.43
N ALA A 3 -16.86 -15.68 16.99
CA ALA A 3 -16.43 -15.55 15.58
C ALA A 3 -15.06 -14.84 15.46
N GLN A 4 -14.69 -14.02 16.47
CA GLN A 4 -13.46 -13.21 16.47
C GLN A 4 -12.18 -13.99 16.88
N PHE A 5 -12.31 -15.19 17.45
CA PHE A 5 -11.19 -15.98 17.96
C PHE A 5 -10.43 -16.80 16.91
N ALA A 6 -10.81 -16.72 15.63
CA ALA A 6 -10.28 -17.57 14.56
C ALA A 6 -9.00 -17.03 13.89
N ILE A 7 -8.55 -15.80 14.21
CA ILE A 7 -7.40 -15.14 13.55
C ILE A 7 -6.26 -14.79 14.55
N GLU A 8 -6.50 -14.86 15.86
CA GLU A 8 -5.50 -14.50 16.87
C GLU A 8 -4.50 -15.65 17.14
N SER A 9 -3.19 -15.36 17.10
CA SER A 9 -2.18 -16.35 17.47
C SER A 9 -2.27 -16.69 18.98
N PRO A 10 -1.81 -17.88 19.41
CA PRO A 10 -1.75 -18.23 20.83
C PRO A 10 -0.97 -17.20 21.66
N VAL A 11 0.11 -16.67 21.09
CA VAL A 11 0.97 -15.64 21.70
C VAL A 11 0.20 -14.33 21.90
N ASP A 12 -0.53 -13.86 20.89
CA ASP A 12 -1.36 -12.64 21.01
C ASP A 12 -2.42 -12.79 22.09
N ARG A 13 -3.05 -13.98 22.16
CA ARG A 13 -4.07 -14.27 23.18
C ARG A 13 -3.48 -14.20 24.59
N ALA A 14 -2.29 -14.78 24.81
CA ALA A 14 -1.59 -14.73 26.09
C ALA A 14 -1.20 -13.28 26.46
N ILE A 15 -0.68 -12.50 25.49
CA ILE A 15 -0.36 -11.08 25.67
C ILE A 15 -1.60 -10.28 26.09
N PHE A 16 -2.74 -10.51 25.43
CA PHE A 16 -3.96 -9.78 25.78
C PHE A 16 -4.55 -10.18 27.13
N MET A 17 -4.44 -11.44 27.55
CA MET A 17 -4.83 -11.85 28.91
C MET A 17 -3.98 -11.12 29.96
N GLN A 18 -2.67 -11.02 29.72
CA GLN A 18 -1.77 -10.27 30.59
C GLN A 18 -2.17 -8.78 30.64
N TRP A 19 -2.47 -8.17 29.50
CA TRP A 19 -2.93 -6.78 29.46
C TRP A 19 -4.21 -6.60 30.26
N GLN A 20 -5.16 -7.54 30.20
CA GLN A 20 -6.39 -7.48 30.98
C GLN A 20 -6.11 -7.51 32.49
N ASP A 21 -5.17 -8.36 32.91
CA ASP A 21 -4.75 -8.44 34.31
C ASP A 21 -4.06 -7.16 34.77
N ASP A 22 -3.19 -6.57 33.94
CA ASP A 22 -2.53 -5.30 34.23
C ASP A 22 -3.52 -4.13 34.25
N ASN A 23 -4.61 -4.21 33.47
CA ASN A 23 -5.63 -3.18 33.36
C ASN A 23 -6.62 -3.14 34.55
N LYS A 24 -6.65 -4.18 35.41
CA LYS A 24 -7.60 -4.27 36.56
C LYS A 24 -7.51 -3.08 37.52
N GLN A 25 -6.31 -2.54 37.73
CA GLN A 25 -6.04 -1.42 38.65
C GLN A 25 -5.71 -0.11 37.92
N PHE A 26 -5.92 -0.08 36.60
CA PHE A 26 -5.62 1.07 35.76
C PHE A 26 -6.60 2.22 36.03
N VAL A 27 -6.07 3.44 36.08
CA VAL A 27 -6.86 4.67 36.25
C VAL A 27 -6.73 5.50 34.98
N SER A 28 -7.87 5.79 34.34
CA SER A 28 -7.90 6.62 33.13
C SER A 28 -7.43 8.05 33.41
N THR A 29 -6.57 8.57 32.52
CA THR A 29 -5.91 9.88 32.64
C THR A 29 -6.42 10.85 31.57
N ARG A 30 -6.03 12.12 31.64
CA ARG A 30 -6.30 13.10 30.57
C ARG A 30 -5.69 12.67 29.25
N ALA A 31 -4.47 12.13 29.29
CA ALA A 31 -3.81 11.57 28.12
C ALA A 31 -4.65 10.45 27.48
N CYS A 32 -5.26 9.55 28.27
CA CYS A 32 -6.16 8.50 27.73
C CYS A 32 -7.30 9.10 26.91
N LYS A 33 -7.96 10.14 27.42
CA LYS A 33 -9.13 10.74 26.76
C LYS A 33 -8.76 11.46 25.47
N GLU A 34 -7.64 12.17 25.45
CA GLU A 34 -7.16 12.84 24.24
C GLU A 34 -6.74 11.82 23.18
N VAL A 35 -6.13 10.71 23.60
CA VAL A 35 -5.84 9.59 22.71
C VAL A 35 -7.13 8.99 22.14
N GLU A 36 -8.11 8.66 22.98
CA GLU A 36 -9.39 8.06 22.54
C GLU A 36 -10.12 8.91 21.52
N LYS A 37 -10.18 10.24 21.72
CA LYS A 37 -10.78 11.19 20.76
C LYS A 37 -10.10 11.14 19.39
N LEU A 38 -8.77 11.07 19.36
CA LEU A 38 -8.03 11.02 18.11
C LEU A 38 -8.31 9.71 17.35
N ILE A 39 -8.37 8.58 18.07
CA ILE A 39 -8.62 7.25 17.47
C ILE A 39 -10.03 7.14 16.90
N GLN A 40 -11.06 7.75 17.52
CA GLN A 40 -12.45 7.69 17.03
C GLN A 40 -12.63 8.22 15.60
N SER A 41 -11.78 9.14 15.17
CA SER A 41 -11.88 9.79 13.86
C SER A 41 -11.12 9.07 12.74
N GLN A 42 -10.40 7.98 13.02
CA GLN A 42 -9.45 7.35 12.08
C GLN A 42 -9.48 5.82 12.17
N ASN A 43 -9.07 5.12 11.12
CA ASN A 43 -9.12 3.66 11.06
C ASN A 43 -7.80 2.96 11.44
N LEU A 44 -6.73 3.72 11.71
CA LEU A 44 -5.36 3.22 11.78
C LEU A 44 -4.49 4.02 12.76
N VAL A 45 -3.79 3.36 13.68
CA VAL A 45 -3.03 4.00 14.76
C VAL A 45 -1.75 3.21 15.07
N ILE A 46 -0.59 3.88 15.16
CA ILE A 46 0.69 3.35 15.68
C ILE A 46 1.03 4.08 16.96
N VAL A 47 1.49 3.37 18.00
CA VAL A 47 1.93 4.01 19.23
C VAL A 47 3.34 3.59 19.61
N THR A 48 4.16 4.52 20.11
CA THR A 48 5.58 4.31 20.43
C THR A 48 5.95 4.91 21.81
N GLY A 49 6.92 4.37 22.56
CA GLY A 49 7.39 5.05 23.79
C GLY A 49 8.14 4.21 24.82
N ASN A 50 8.71 4.89 25.83
CA ASN A 50 9.57 4.28 26.87
C ASN A 50 8.79 3.47 27.93
N SER A 51 9.42 2.38 28.38
CA SER A 51 9.08 1.62 29.59
C SER A 51 9.10 2.52 30.83
N GLY A 52 8.07 2.42 31.68
CA GLY A 52 7.97 3.19 32.93
C GLY A 52 7.22 4.52 32.90
N SER A 53 6.95 5.09 31.73
CA SER A 53 6.23 6.37 31.65
C SER A 53 4.70 6.25 31.85
N GLY A 54 4.19 5.05 32.20
CA GLY A 54 2.76 4.76 32.29
C GLY A 54 2.06 4.53 30.94
N LYS A 55 2.79 4.66 29.83
CA LYS A 55 2.29 4.59 28.45
C LYS A 55 1.78 3.24 28.02
N SER A 56 2.58 2.22 28.27
CA SER A 56 2.20 0.85 27.92
C SER A 56 0.88 0.53 28.58
N ALA A 57 0.66 0.97 29.83
CA ALA A 57 -0.62 0.81 30.51
C ALA A 57 -1.76 1.62 29.84
N ILE A 58 -1.53 2.90 29.47
CA ILE A 58 -2.50 3.72 28.72
C ILE A 58 -2.90 3.04 27.41
N ILE A 59 -1.93 2.55 26.64
CA ILE A 59 -2.17 1.95 25.33
C ILE A 59 -2.75 0.56 25.42
N GLN A 60 -2.32 -0.26 26.38
CA GLN A 60 -2.95 -1.53 26.68
C GLN A 60 -4.42 -1.32 27.05
N HIS A 61 -4.73 -0.32 27.89
CA HIS A 61 -6.11 0.03 28.24
C HIS A 61 -6.94 0.38 27.00
N ILE A 62 -6.44 1.31 26.18
CA ILE A 62 -7.11 1.74 24.94
C ILE A 62 -7.27 0.57 23.98
N ALA A 63 -6.22 -0.21 23.78
CA ALA A 63 -6.24 -1.37 22.90
C ALA A 63 -7.27 -2.41 23.35
N LEU A 64 -7.37 -2.69 24.65
CA LEU A 64 -8.42 -3.57 25.19
C LEU A 64 -9.82 -2.98 24.98
N CYS A 65 -10.00 -1.67 25.17
CA CYS A 65 -11.28 -1.00 24.93
C CYS A 65 -11.70 -1.13 23.46
N PHE A 66 -10.83 -0.79 22.51
CA PHE A 66 -11.14 -0.89 21.08
C PHE A 66 -11.24 -2.34 20.58
N ARG A 67 -10.47 -3.27 21.13
CA ARG A 67 -10.64 -4.71 20.89
C ARG A 67 -12.04 -5.18 21.26
N SER A 68 -12.57 -4.72 22.40
CA SER A 68 -13.95 -5.02 22.82
C SER A 68 -15.02 -4.38 21.91
N GLN A 69 -14.66 -3.34 21.15
CA GLN A 69 -15.51 -2.66 20.18
C GLN A 69 -15.37 -3.21 18.74
N GLY A 70 -14.69 -4.35 18.56
CA GLY A 70 -14.56 -5.01 17.25
C GLY A 70 -13.33 -4.61 16.42
N TRP A 71 -12.42 -3.79 16.95
CA TRP A 71 -11.18 -3.44 16.25
C TRP A 71 -10.20 -4.62 16.22
N THR A 72 -9.44 -4.73 15.13
CA THR A 72 -8.30 -5.67 15.05
C THR A 72 -7.11 -5.03 15.73
N VAL A 73 -6.70 -5.55 16.89
CA VAL A 73 -5.51 -5.07 17.61
C VAL A 73 -4.34 -5.99 17.32
N LYS A 74 -3.20 -5.44 16.92
CA LYS A 74 -1.99 -6.21 16.59
C LYS A 74 -0.77 -5.64 17.32
N PRO A 75 -0.24 -6.34 18.35
CA PRO A 75 1.08 -6.04 18.89
C PRO A 75 2.15 -6.29 17.82
N VAL A 76 3.10 -5.37 17.68
CA VAL A 76 4.20 -5.46 16.69
C VAL A 76 5.54 -5.16 17.35
N TYR A 77 6.60 -5.77 16.83
CA TYR A 77 7.95 -5.65 17.39
C TYR A 77 8.96 -5.01 16.43
N ASN A 78 8.57 -4.78 15.17
CA ASN A 78 9.33 -3.99 14.22
C ASN A 78 8.40 -3.28 13.24
N VAL A 79 8.91 -2.24 12.60
CA VAL A 79 8.16 -1.43 11.63
C VAL A 79 7.74 -2.24 10.41
N LYS A 80 8.55 -3.20 10.00
CA LYS A 80 8.27 -4.01 8.81
C LYS A 80 6.96 -4.78 8.94
N GLU A 81 6.65 -5.32 10.12
CA GLU A 81 5.36 -5.98 10.39
C GLU A 81 4.16 -5.05 10.15
N ILE A 82 4.30 -3.76 10.43
CA ILE A 82 3.27 -2.76 10.15
C ILE A 82 3.11 -2.59 8.63
N ILE A 83 4.22 -2.41 7.91
CA ILE A 83 4.25 -2.20 6.46
C ILE A 83 3.76 -3.43 5.68
N ASP A 84 4.17 -4.62 6.07
CA ASP A 84 3.75 -5.88 5.43
C ASP A 84 2.25 -6.13 5.64
N THR A 85 1.73 -5.79 6.84
CA THR A 85 0.29 -5.87 7.12
C THR A 85 -0.50 -4.82 6.33
N TYR A 86 0.06 -3.63 6.10
CA TYR A 86 -0.55 -2.59 5.29
C TYR A 86 -0.57 -2.94 3.78
N SER A 87 0.49 -3.57 3.27
CA SER A 87 0.69 -3.81 1.84
C SER A 87 -0.05 -5.03 1.29
N SER A 88 -0.64 -5.87 2.15
CA SER A 88 -1.13 -7.21 1.76
C SER A 88 -2.64 -7.33 1.50
N VAL A 89 -3.47 -6.30 1.76
CA VAL A 89 -4.96 -6.38 1.62
C VAL A 89 -5.57 -4.97 1.36
N ASP A 90 -6.82 -4.90 0.84
CA ASP A 90 -7.73 -3.72 0.84
C ASP A 90 -8.02 -3.18 2.28
N VAL A 91 -6.99 -2.65 2.95
CA VAL A 91 -7.02 -2.29 4.38
C VAL A 91 -7.73 -0.95 4.66
N LEU A 92 -8.04 -0.14 3.66
CA LEU A 92 -8.71 1.16 3.86
C LEU A 92 -10.12 1.04 4.49
N GLN A 93 -10.72 -0.16 4.50
CA GLN A 93 -12.04 -0.42 5.10
C GLN A 93 -12.02 -1.14 6.47
N ARG A 94 -10.87 -1.56 7.02
CA ARG A 94 -10.81 -2.27 8.32
C ARG A 94 -10.22 -1.40 9.45
N ARG A 95 -10.89 -1.36 10.60
CA ARG A 95 -10.42 -0.68 11.82
C ARG A 95 -9.31 -1.50 12.50
N ILE A 96 -8.04 -1.07 12.36
CA ILE A 96 -6.85 -1.78 12.86
C ILE A 96 -6.04 -0.88 13.81
N LEU A 97 -5.61 -1.41 14.95
CA LEU A 97 -4.76 -0.73 15.94
C LEU A 97 -3.44 -1.49 16.11
N PHE A 98 -2.31 -0.86 15.74
CA PHE A 98 -0.97 -1.41 15.95
C PHE A 98 -0.38 -0.92 17.26
N VAL A 99 0.09 -1.84 18.10
CA VAL A 99 0.75 -1.53 19.38
C VAL A 99 2.25 -1.80 19.26
N PHE A 100 3.07 -0.75 19.16
CA PHE A 100 4.51 -0.86 18.87
C PHE A 100 5.42 -0.32 19.98
N ASN A 101 5.98 -1.18 20.83
CA ASN A 101 6.61 -0.73 22.08
C ASN A 101 8.03 -0.12 21.95
N ASP A 102 8.71 -0.14 20.80
CA ASP A 102 10.06 0.44 20.70
C ASP A 102 10.40 0.93 19.27
N PRO A 103 10.42 2.25 19.02
CA PRO A 103 10.67 2.75 17.68
C PRO A 103 12.18 2.81 17.35
N ILE A 104 13.02 3.50 18.14
CA ILE A 104 14.37 3.95 17.70
C ILE A 104 15.43 3.79 18.83
N GLY A 105 15.16 2.96 19.85
CA GLY A 105 16.09 2.66 20.95
C GLY A 105 15.71 3.37 22.25
N ASN A 106 16.05 2.79 23.42
CA ASN A 106 15.39 3.05 24.72
C ASN A 106 15.97 4.19 25.59
N GLU A 107 17.21 4.60 25.39
CA GLU A 107 17.87 5.61 26.26
C GLU A 107 18.86 6.47 25.48
N SER A 108 19.41 5.92 24.39
CA SER A 108 20.16 6.61 23.35
C SER A 108 19.56 6.31 21.98
N PHE A 109 19.86 7.15 21.00
CA PHE A 109 19.47 6.95 19.61
C PHE A 109 20.14 5.69 19.05
N ASP A 110 19.37 4.64 18.73
CA ASP A 110 19.88 3.44 18.07
C ASP A 110 19.86 3.64 16.55
N GLU A 111 21.03 3.84 15.97
CA GLU A 111 21.20 4.08 14.54
C GLU A 111 20.71 2.90 13.68
N ILE A 112 20.76 1.66 14.18
CA ILE A 112 20.27 0.49 13.44
C ILE A 112 18.73 0.51 13.40
N ALA A 113 18.08 0.76 14.54
CA ALA A 113 16.63 0.86 14.62
C ALA A 113 16.09 2.04 13.80
N TYR A 114 16.74 3.21 13.88
CA TYR A 114 16.41 4.37 13.07
C TYR A 114 16.50 4.09 11.56
N ASN A 115 17.56 3.40 11.11
CA ASN A 115 17.73 3.11 9.68
C ASN A 115 16.64 2.18 9.14
N LEU A 116 16.13 1.24 9.94
CA LEU A 116 14.98 0.40 9.57
C LEU A 116 13.69 1.22 9.40
N TRP A 117 13.47 2.23 10.27
CA TRP A 117 12.38 3.18 10.09
C TRP A 117 12.55 3.98 8.80
N LYS A 118 13.74 4.55 8.60
CA LYS A 118 14.04 5.39 7.44
C LYS A 118 13.93 4.64 6.11
N GLU A 119 14.29 3.36 6.08
CA GLU A 119 14.14 2.51 4.88
C GLU A 119 12.68 2.45 4.40
N HIS A 120 11.73 2.55 5.32
CA HIS A 120 10.31 2.58 5.02
C HIS A 120 9.72 4.00 5.06
N ASP A 121 10.53 5.07 5.08
CA ASP A 121 10.09 6.45 5.30
C ASP A 121 8.95 6.89 4.37
N GLU A 122 9.07 6.69 3.05
CA GLU A 122 8.00 7.07 2.12
C GLU A 122 6.71 6.27 2.33
N ARG A 123 6.84 4.96 2.60
CA ARG A 123 5.68 4.10 2.89
C ARG A 123 5.07 4.44 4.25
N LEU A 124 5.89 4.78 5.23
CA LEU A 124 5.48 5.26 6.55
C LEU A 124 4.82 6.61 6.43
N LYS A 125 5.35 7.57 5.67
CA LYS A 125 4.74 8.87 5.41
C LYS A 125 3.39 8.70 4.71
N ALA A 126 3.30 7.85 3.69
CA ALA A 126 2.04 7.52 3.03
C ALA A 126 1.04 6.84 4.00
N PHE A 127 1.54 5.92 4.82
CA PHE A 127 0.78 5.26 5.89
C PHE A 127 0.30 6.28 6.95
N LEU A 128 1.13 7.24 7.34
CA LEU A 128 0.88 8.29 8.33
C LEU A 128 -0.01 9.43 7.79
N ARG A 129 -0.19 9.58 6.48
CA ARG A 129 -1.25 10.46 5.93
C ARG A 129 -2.65 9.96 6.29
N ASN A 130 -2.80 8.66 6.47
CA ASN A 130 -4.07 7.98 6.74
C ASN A 130 -4.14 7.36 8.16
N SER A 131 -3.16 7.67 9.02
CA SER A 131 -3.08 7.15 10.39
C SER A 131 -2.39 8.15 11.31
N LYS A 132 -2.78 8.23 12.58
CA LYS A 132 -2.11 9.12 13.56
C LYS A 132 -1.11 8.33 14.41
N MET A 133 0.14 8.80 14.49
CA MET A 133 1.20 8.20 15.32
C MET A 133 1.21 8.77 16.74
N LEU A 134 0.69 8.03 17.69
CA LEU A 134 -0.11 8.71 18.70
C LEU A 134 0.61 9.02 20.02
N LEU A 135 1.77 8.46 20.35
CA LEU A 135 2.48 8.86 21.59
C LEU A 135 4.02 8.83 21.42
N SER A 136 4.72 9.75 22.08
CA SER A 136 6.14 9.63 22.47
C SER A 136 6.40 10.45 23.75
N SER A 137 7.43 10.12 24.54
CA SER A 137 7.76 10.77 25.84
C SER A 137 9.20 11.24 25.87
N ARG A 138 9.88 11.17 24.74
CA ARG A 138 11.28 11.49 24.67
C ARG A 138 11.42 12.73 23.84
N LYS A 139 11.47 13.86 24.55
CA LYS A 139 11.78 15.15 23.96
C LYS A 139 13.00 15.02 23.06
N TYR A 140 14.08 14.35 23.45
CA TYR A 140 15.25 14.21 22.57
C TYR A 140 14.98 13.48 21.23
N ILE A 141 14.06 12.50 21.17
CA ILE A 141 13.70 11.84 19.90
C ILE A 141 12.81 12.76 19.06
N LEU A 142 11.83 13.43 19.68
CA LEU A 142 10.98 14.42 19.02
C LEU A 142 11.72 15.72 18.64
N LEU A 143 12.84 15.99 19.33
CA LEU A 143 13.76 17.10 19.06
C LEU A 143 14.85 16.67 18.06
N ASP A 144 15.10 15.36 17.88
CA ASP A 144 16.05 14.85 16.90
C ASP A 144 15.52 15.20 15.51
N TYR A 145 16.25 16.08 14.83
CA TYR A 145 15.84 16.61 13.53
C TYR A 145 15.64 15.49 12.49
N ARG A 146 16.34 14.36 12.64
CA ARG A 146 16.24 13.20 11.75
C ARG A 146 14.87 12.53 11.84
N VAL A 147 14.28 12.56 13.03
CA VAL A 147 12.95 11.99 13.32
C VAL A 147 11.85 13.03 13.05
N ARG A 148 12.12 14.33 13.31
CA ARG A 148 11.18 15.43 12.98
C ARG A 148 10.76 15.42 11.52
N GLY A 149 11.71 15.27 10.59
CA GLY A 149 11.41 15.24 9.15
C GLY A 149 10.52 14.07 8.69
N MET A 150 10.44 12.99 9.49
CA MET A 150 9.53 11.87 9.26
C MET A 150 8.13 12.12 9.85
N LEU A 151 8.01 13.05 10.81
CA LEU A 151 6.83 13.30 11.64
C LEU A 151 6.42 14.79 11.61
N ASN A 152 6.28 15.36 10.41
CA ASN A 152 6.05 16.80 10.23
C ASN A 152 4.66 17.30 10.68
N ASP A 153 3.66 16.42 10.80
CA ASP A 153 2.33 16.80 11.26
C ASP A 153 2.23 16.69 12.79
N GLU A 154 2.45 17.80 13.49
CA GLU A 154 2.35 17.89 14.95
C GLU A 154 0.94 17.52 15.47
N SER A 155 -0.11 17.62 14.63
CA SER A 155 -1.48 17.22 15.01
C SER A 155 -1.66 15.71 15.18
N CYS A 156 -0.67 14.93 14.78
CA CYS A 156 -0.64 13.47 14.89
C CYS A 156 0.07 12.97 16.15
N ILE A 157 0.81 13.82 16.89
CA ILE A 157 1.70 13.41 17.99
C ILE A 157 1.19 13.94 19.34
N ILE A 158 1.08 13.05 20.34
CA ILE A 158 0.91 13.46 21.74
C ILE A 158 2.22 13.21 22.51
N ASP A 159 2.85 14.30 22.98
CA ASP A 159 3.99 14.21 23.89
C ASP A 159 3.50 14.02 25.34
N LEU A 160 3.66 12.81 25.88
CA LEU A 160 3.26 12.52 27.27
C LEU A 160 4.26 13.03 28.32
N SER A 161 5.38 13.57 27.88
CA SER A 161 6.34 14.27 28.74
C SER A 161 6.12 15.79 28.76
N ASP A 162 5.15 16.30 28.00
CA ASP A 162 4.76 17.70 28.07
C ASP A 162 3.96 17.99 29.35
N ASP A 163 3.87 19.27 29.71
CA ASP A 163 3.16 19.68 30.94
C ASP A 163 1.64 19.47 30.86
N LYS A 164 1.10 19.31 29.64
CA LYS A 164 -0.34 19.18 29.39
C LYS A 164 -0.82 17.75 29.67
N HIS A 165 -0.03 16.75 29.28
CA HIS A 165 -0.38 15.33 29.26
C HIS A 165 0.39 14.49 30.28
N LYS A 166 1.46 15.02 30.90
CA LYS A 166 2.10 14.35 32.04
C LYS A 166 1.13 14.18 33.22
N LEU A 167 1.35 13.15 34.02
CA LEU A 167 0.56 12.85 35.21
C LEU A 167 0.61 14.02 36.20
N ASN A 168 -0.54 14.64 36.48
CA ASN A 168 -0.62 15.64 37.52
C ASN A 168 -0.84 15.00 38.90
N ASN A 169 -0.74 15.80 39.97
CA ASN A 169 -0.89 15.31 41.34
C ASN A 169 -2.26 14.65 41.61
N VAL A 170 -3.34 15.08 40.96
CA VAL A 170 -4.68 14.51 41.13
C VAL A 170 -4.75 13.11 40.52
N GLU A 171 -4.22 12.96 39.30
CA GLU A 171 -4.12 11.67 38.60
C GLU A 171 -3.24 10.69 39.38
N LYS A 172 -2.07 11.16 39.85
CA LYS A 172 -1.17 10.37 40.71
C LYS A 172 -1.84 9.94 42.02
N GLU A 173 -2.62 10.82 42.65
CA GLU A 173 -3.37 10.48 43.87
C GLU A 173 -4.47 9.44 43.62
N ASN A 174 -5.17 9.53 42.49
CA ASN A 174 -6.19 8.55 42.10
C ASN A 174 -5.57 7.18 41.81
N ILE A 175 -4.41 7.14 41.13
CA ILE A 175 -3.63 5.91 40.92
C ILE A 175 -3.20 5.32 42.26
N LEU A 176 -2.70 6.13 43.19
CA LEU A 176 -2.31 5.63 44.52
C LEU A 176 -3.50 5.03 45.28
N LYS A 177 -4.68 5.65 45.16
CA LYS A 177 -5.93 5.18 45.80
C LYS A 177 -6.47 3.88 45.20
N SER A 178 -6.27 3.60 43.91
CA SER A 178 -6.75 2.35 43.31
C SER A 178 -6.10 1.13 43.95
N TYR A 179 -4.80 1.22 44.27
CA TYR A 179 -4.08 0.17 44.98
C TYR A 179 -4.34 0.11 46.49
N SER A 180 -4.83 1.19 47.10
CA SER A 180 -5.09 1.23 48.55
C SER A 180 -6.23 2.17 48.92
N SER A 181 -7.42 1.60 49.12
CA SER A 181 -8.62 2.33 49.57
C SER A 181 -8.50 2.88 51.01
N ASN A 182 -7.45 2.51 51.76
CA ASN A 182 -7.24 2.86 53.17
C ASN A 182 -5.73 2.90 53.51
N SER A 183 -4.92 3.59 52.70
CA SER A 183 -3.49 3.70 52.96
C SER A 183 -3.29 4.46 54.27
N GLY A 184 -2.85 3.81 55.35
CA GLY A 184 -2.46 4.46 56.61
C GLY A 184 -1.25 5.42 56.50
N LEU A 185 -0.98 5.94 55.30
CA LEU A 185 0.08 6.89 54.97
C LEU A 185 -0.34 8.30 55.38
N SER A 186 0.51 8.98 56.15
CA SER A 186 0.28 10.39 56.52
C SER A 186 0.24 11.30 55.29
N LYS A 187 -0.49 12.43 55.37
CA LYS A 187 -0.55 13.44 54.30
C LYS A 187 0.83 13.95 53.86
N LYS A 188 1.80 14.03 54.79
CA LYS A 188 3.18 14.40 54.49
C LYS A 188 3.88 13.35 53.63
N TYR A 189 3.61 12.06 53.85
CA TYR A 189 4.18 10.98 53.04
C TYR A 189 3.60 10.96 51.63
N ILE A 190 2.29 11.14 51.50
CA ILE A 190 1.63 11.23 50.19
C ILE A 190 2.24 12.37 49.37
N SER A 191 2.44 13.55 49.95
CA SER A 191 3.04 14.69 49.24
C SER A 191 4.45 14.41 48.69
N GLY A 192 5.24 13.57 49.37
CA GLY A 192 6.59 13.19 48.91
C GLY A 192 6.59 12.12 47.82
N ILE A 193 5.58 11.25 47.81
CA ILE A 193 5.38 10.21 46.78
C ILE A 193 4.89 10.85 45.47
N LEU A 194 4.00 11.85 45.54
CA LEU A 194 3.47 12.53 44.35
C LEU A 194 4.54 13.31 43.55
N MET A 195 5.71 13.60 44.14
CA MET A 195 6.86 14.23 43.46
C MET A 195 7.64 13.28 42.55
N THR A 196 7.33 11.98 42.56
CA THR A 196 7.98 11.01 41.67
C THR A 196 7.45 11.17 40.25
N GLU A 197 8.34 11.47 39.31
CA GLU A 197 8.00 11.71 37.90
C GLU A 197 8.13 10.44 37.04
N GLU A 198 9.13 9.60 37.30
CA GLU A 198 9.41 8.39 36.51
C GLU A 198 8.83 7.13 37.16
N TYR A 199 8.39 6.17 36.34
CA TYR A 199 7.89 4.87 36.80
C TYR A 199 6.68 4.92 37.73
N PHE A 200 6.02 6.08 37.94
CA PHE A 200 5.05 6.27 39.03
C PHE A 200 3.94 5.20 39.12
N PRO A 201 3.19 4.86 38.05
CA PRO A 201 2.17 3.82 38.13
C PRO A 201 2.76 2.42 38.42
N LEU A 202 3.92 2.13 37.83
CA LEU A 202 4.65 0.88 38.06
C LEU A 202 5.11 0.80 39.52
N LEU A 203 5.69 1.86 40.06
CA LEU A 203 6.15 1.93 41.44
C LEU A 203 5.00 1.79 42.44
N CYS A 204 3.82 2.34 42.14
CA CYS A 204 2.63 2.09 42.97
C CYS A 204 2.31 0.59 43.01
N LYS A 205 2.23 -0.06 41.83
CA LYS A 205 1.96 -1.50 41.73
C LYS A 205 2.99 -2.34 42.49
N LEU A 206 4.27 -2.07 42.26
CA LEU A 206 5.40 -2.77 42.88
C LEU A 206 5.47 -2.53 44.41
N TYR A 207 5.14 -1.33 44.87
CA TYR A 207 5.11 -1.00 46.31
C TYR A 207 4.01 -1.78 47.05
N PHE A 208 2.83 -1.95 46.43
CA PHE A 208 1.70 -2.65 47.05
C PHE A 208 1.70 -4.17 46.81
N SER A 209 2.46 -4.68 45.84
CA SER A 209 2.57 -6.12 45.58
C SER A 209 3.42 -6.88 46.60
N ASP A 210 4.34 -6.19 47.30
CA ASP A 210 5.17 -6.79 48.36
C ASP A 210 5.11 -5.97 49.66
N LYS A 211 4.81 -6.66 50.77
CA LYS A 211 4.79 -6.06 52.12
C LYS A 211 6.15 -5.52 52.55
N ASN A 212 7.26 -6.09 52.06
CA ASN A 212 8.61 -5.61 52.36
C ASN A 212 8.87 -4.23 51.74
N ASN A 213 8.28 -3.92 50.58
CA ASN A 213 8.39 -2.59 49.99
C ASN A 213 7.66 -1.56 50.84
N GLN A 214 6.56 -1.96 51.48
CA GLN A 214 5.77 -1.08 52.33
C GLN A 214 6.55 -0.61 53.58
N THR A 215 7.46 -1.44 54.10
CA THR A 215 8.31 -1.08 55.25
C THR A 215 9.43 -0.10 54.88
N ILE A 216 9.92 -0.12 53.63
CA ILE A 216 10.91 0.83 53.09
C ILE A 216 10.33 2.26 53.01
N GLY A 217 9.02 2.37 52.80
CA GLY A 217 8.31 3.64 52.81
C GLY A 217 8.67 4.55 51.62
N PRO A 218 8.68 5.89 51.78
CA PRO A 218 8.82 6.84 50.67
C PRO A 218 10.14 6.75 49.89
N ARG A 219 11.17 6.11 50.46
CA ARG A 219 12.45 5.89 49.77
C ARG A 219 12.27 5.03 48.51
N PHE A 220 11.32 4.09 48.51
CA PHE A 220 10.98 3.26 47.35
C PHE A 220 10.65 4.09 46.11
N PHE A 221 9.95 5.21 46.29
CA PHE A 221 9.51 6.08 45.19
C PHE A 221 10.57 7.13 44.78
N LYS A 222 11.46 7.51 45.71
CA LYS A 222 12.50 8.53 45.47
C LYS A 222 13.78 7.96 44.87
N GLU A 223 14.13 6.74 45.26
CA GLU A 223 15.36 6.07 44.86
C GLU A 223 15.07 4.63 44.39
N PRO A 224 14.16 4.43 43.40
CA PRO A 224 13.70 3.10 43.02
C PRO A 224 14.85 2.19 42.54
N PHE A 225 15.82 2.77 41.83
CA PHE A 225 17.04 2.05 41.40
C PHE A 225 17.81 1.49 42.59
N ASN A 226 18.16 2.35 43.57
CA ASN A 226 18.94 1.96 44.74
C ASN A 226 18.21 0.88 45.56
N VAL A 227 16.90 1.02 45.71
CA VAL A 227 16.09 0.06 46.48
C VAL A 227 16.06 -1.31 45.80
N CYS A 228 15.78 -1.35 44.49
CA CYS A 228 15.78 -2.60 43.73
C CYS A 228 17.17 -3.24 43.71
N GLN A 229 18.22 -2.43 43.55
CA GLN A 229 19.62 -2.86 43.62
C GLN A 229 19.97 -3.48 44.98
N GLU A 230 19.61 -2.82 46.08
CA GLU A 230 19.82 -3.31 47.45
C GLU A 230 19.12 -4.65 47.68
N GLN A 231 17.86 -4.79 47.22
CA GLN A 231 17.11 -6.04 47.34
C GLN A 231 17.74 -7.20 46.57
N ILE A 232 18.13 -6.98 45.32
CA ILE A 232 18.80 -8.00 44.50
C ILE A 232 20.12 -8.44 45.16
N ARG A 233 20.90 -7.48 45.69
CA ARG A 233 22.13 -7.78 46.44
C ARG A 233 21.88 -8.51 47.75
N ASN A 234 20.74 -8.27 48.40
CA ASN A 234 20.36 -8.98 49.63
C ASN A 234 20.00 -10.45 49.34
N PHE A 235 19.34 -10.76 48.22
CA PHE A 235 19.08 -12.16 47.84
C PHE A 235 20.36 -12.99 47.77
N ARG A 236 21.47 -12.41 47.31
CA ARG A 236 22.78 -13.09 47.29
C ARG A 236 23.21 -13.61 48.68
N LYS A 237 22.80 -12.95 49.76
CA LYS A 237 23.13 -13.31 51.15
C LYS A 237 22.04 -14.14 51.81
N GLU A 238 20.78 -13.79 51.58
CA GLU A 238 19.63 -14.31 52.35
C GLU A 238 18.88 -15.45 51.64
N CYS A 239 18.88 -15.48 50.30
CA CYS A 239 18.19 -16.50 49.49
C CYS A 239 18.90 -16.69 48.14
N LYS A 240 19.88 -17.61 48.12
CA LYS A 240 20.74 -17.86 46.95
C LYS A 240 19.94 -18.38 45.75
N GLU A 241 18.85 -19.10 46.00
CA GLU A 241 17.93 -19.60 44.99
C GLU A 241 17.29 -18.45 44.18
N ASN A 242 16.81 -17.41 44.85
CA ASN A 242 16.20 -16.24 44.22
C ASN A 242 17.22 -15.44 43.41
N TYR A 243 18.43 -15.25 43.94
CA TYR A 243 19.50 -14.59 43.19
C TYR A 243 19.88 -15.40 41.94
N CYS A 244 20.03 -16.71 42.08
CA CYS A 244 20.36 -17.62 40.97
C CYS A 244 19.30 -17.61 39.86
N ALA A 245 18.01 -17.58 40.24
CA ALA A 245 16.91 -17.44 39.29
C ALA A 245 17.01 -16.17 38.45
N LEU A 246 17.30 -15.02 39.07
CA LEU A 246 17.47 -13.74 38.38
C LEU A 246 18.71 -13.73 37.49
N VAL A 247 19.83 -14.28 37.96
CA VAL A 247 21.06 -14.44 37.15
C VAL A 247 20.81 -15.30 35.91
N LEU A 248 20.08 -16.39 36.06
CA LEU A 248 19.76 -17.28 34.94
C LEU A 248 18.88 -16.57 33.89
N LEU A 249 17.91 -15.75 34.32
CA LEU A 249 17.12 -14.92 33.41
C LEU A 249 17.98 -13.92 32.62
N VAL A 250 18.98 -13.30 33.26
CA VAL A 250 19.96 -12.44 32.56
C VAL A 250 20.74 -13.23 31.51
N LEU A 251 21.28 -14.39 31.88
CA LEU A 251 22.07 -15.25 30.97
C LEU A 251 21.24 -15.79 29.79
N CYS A 252 19.93 -15.90 29.96
CA CYS A 252 19.00 -16.39 28.94
C CYS A 252 18.29 -15.27 28.16
N ASN A 253 18.79 -14.03 28.20
CA ASN A 253 18.22 -12.89 27.49
C ASN A 253 16.72 -12.70 27.78
N ASN A 254 16.35 -12.74 29.06
CA ASN A 254 14.98 -12.51 29.54
C ASN A 254 13.96 -13.61 29.16
N GLN A 255 14.40 -14.79 28.70
CA GLN A 255 13.51 -15.90 28.35
C GLN A 255 13.98 -17.19 29.00
N LEU A 256 13.21 -17.70 29.98
CA LEU A 256 13.58 -18.93 30.69
C LEU A 256 12.39 -19.88 30.82
N CYS A 257 12.42 -20.99 30.08
CA CYS A 257 11.60 -22.16 30.33
C CYS A 257 12.39 -23.13 31.21
N VAL A 258 11.84 -23.51 32.36
CA VAL A 258 12.53 -24.34 33.35
C VAL A 258 12.59 -25.79 32.87
N GLU A 259 11.56 -26.23 32.16
CA GLU A 259 11.43 -27.56 31.57
C GLU A 259 12.52 -27.80 30.49
N ASP A 260 12.89 -26.76 29.75
CA ASP A 260 13.88 -26.84 28.66
C ASP A 260 15.32 -27.01 29.14
N ILE A 261 15.62 -26.80 30.43
CA ILE A 261 16.97 -26.93 30.99
C ILE A 261 17.53 -28.35 30.79
N HIS A 262 16.66 -29.36 30.76
CA HIS A 262 17.07 -30.75 30.53
C HIS A 262 17.21 -31.10 29.04
N ILE A 263 16.68 -30.29 28.13
CA ILE A 263 16.61 -30.60 26.70
C ILE A 263 17.65 -29.79 25.91
N ASN A 264 17.92 -28.55 26.31
CA ASN A 264 18.83 -27.63 25.62
C ASN A 264 20.20 -27.57 26.31
N ASP A 265 21.23 -28.13 25.67
CA ASP A 265 22.59 -28.18 26.23
C ASP A 265 23.17 -26.78 26.52
N SER A 266 22.89 -25.78 25.69
CA SER A 266 23.33 -24.39 25.95
C SER A 266 22.66 -23.79 27.18
N LEU A 267 21.36 -24.06 27.36
CA LEU A 267 20.63 -23.63 28.55
C LEU A 267 21.13 -24.35 29.81
N ARG A 268 21.48 -25.63 29.69
CA ARG A 268 22.08 -26.41 30.78
C ARG A 268 23.43 -25.85 31.22
N GLU A 269 24.30 -25.49 30.28
CA GLU A 269 25.59 -24.84 30.58
C GLU A 269 25.39 -23.51 31.34
N LYS A 270 24.44 -22.68 30.91
CA LYS A 270 24.08 -21.43 31.59
C LYS A 270 23.51 -21.67 32.99
N PHE A 271 22.71 -22.72 33.16
CA PHE A 271 22.18 -23.14 34.46
C PHE A 271 23.30 -23.57 35.41
N GLU A 272 24.22 -24.42 34.97
CA GLU A 272 25.37 -24.86 35.77
C GLU A 272 26.29 -23.68 36.16
N LEU A 273 26.48 -22.74 35.22
CA LEU A 273 27.21 -21.50 35.50
C LEU A 273 26.49 -20.66 36.55
N ALA A 274 25.17 -20.45 36.43
CA ALA A 274 24.41 -19.68 37.40
C ALA A 274 24.51 -20.27 38.81
N LEU A 275 24.40 -21.60 38.94
CA LEU A 275 24.60 -22.30 40.21
C LEU A 275 26.00 -22.03 40.79
N LYS A 276 27.04 -22.09 39.94
CA LYS A 276 28.42 -21.82 40.36
C LYS A 276 28.62 -20.37 40.82
N LEU A 277 28.13 -19.39 40.07
CA LEU A 277 28.26 -17.96 40.40
C LEU A 277 27.54 -17.60 41.69
N CYS A 278 26.43 -18.28 41.96
CA CYS A 278 25.61 -18.09 43.16
C CYS A 278 26.02 -18.99 44.33
N GLU A 279 27.14 -19.73 44.21
CA GLU A 279 27.65 -20.66 45.23
C GLU A 279 26.59 -21.70 45.70
N MET A 280 25.84 -22.24 44.75
CA MET A 280 24.86 -23.31 44.96
C MET A 280 25.47 -24.68 44.66
N LYS A 281 24.84 -25.75 45.16
CA LYS A 281 25.29 -27.13 44.90
C LYS A 281 25.05 -27.49 43.43
N THR A 282 26.01 -28.15 42.80
CA THR A 282 25.93 -28.54 41.37
C THR A 282 24.84 -29.56 41.07
N ASN A 283 24.32 -30.27 42.07
CA ASN A 283 23.21 -31.22 41.94
C ASN A 283 21.83 -30.61 42.27
N THR A 284 21.72 -29.28 42.32
CA THR A 284 20.45 -28.59 42.55
C THR A 284 19.48 -28.88 41.41
N ALA A 285 18.25 -29.27 41.72
CA ALA A 285 17.23 -29.55 40.71
C ALA A 285 16.77 -28.25 40.01
N SER A 286 16.51 -28.31 38.70
CA SER A 286 15.94 -27.20 37.91
C SER A 286 14.63 -26.68 38.53
N GLN A 287 13.81 -27.57 39.09
CA GLN A 287 12.57 -27.22 39.78
C GLN A 287 12.78 -26.28 40.96
N THR A 288 13.93 -26.35 41.65
CA THR A 288 14.27 -25.41 42.74
C THR A 288 14.35 -23.97 42.23
N ILE A 289 14.87 -23.77 41.01
CA ILE A 289 14.85 -22.45 40.36
C ILE A 289 13.44 -22.09 39.90
N GLY A 290 12.66 -23.05 39.39
CA GLY A 290 11.25 -22.84 39.08
C GLY A 290 10.43 -22.37 40.29
N ASP A 291 10.67 -22.94 41.47
CA ASP A 291 9.99 -22.55 42.70
C ASP A 291 10.48 -21.18 43.19
N ALA A 292 11.77 -20.87 43.07
CA ALA A 292 12.32 -19.54 43.35
C ALA A 292 11.69 -18.45 42.45
N LEU A 293 11.57 -18.72 41.15
CA LEU A 293 10.91 -17.82 40.19
C LEU A 293 9.44 -17.56 40.57
N LYS A 294 8.71 -18.59 41.03
CA LYS A 294 7.34 -18.39 41.55
C LYS A 294 7.29 -17.47 42.76
N THR A 295 8.28 -17.53 43.66
CA THR A 295 8.31 -16.61 44.82
C THR A 295 8.60 -15.16 44.43
N LEU A 296 9.23 -14.95 43.28
CA LEU A 296 9.62 -13.64 42.74
C LEU A 296 8.54 -13.02 41.84
N GLU A 297 7.45 -13.75 41.60
CA GLU A 297 6.39 -13.37 40.68
C GLU A 297 5.61 -12.13 41.19
N GLY A 298 5.31 -11.20 40.29
CA GLY A 298 4.54 -9.99 40.60
C GLY A 298 5.37 -8.79 41.08
N PHE A 299 6.68 -8.97 41.30
CA PHE A 299 7.63 -7.87 41.48
C PHE A 299 8.83 -7.99 40.54
N PHE A 300 9.59 -9.10 40.61
CA PHE A 300 10.81 -9.26 39.81
C PHE A 300 10.55 -9.96 38.48
N VAL A 301 9.69 -10.99 38.49
CA VAL A 301 9.42 -11.83 37.32
C VAL A 301 7.92 -11.96 37.04
N LYS A 302 7.60 -12.41 35.84
CA LYS A 302 6.26 -12.81 35.41
C LYS A 302 6.37 -14.09 34.57
N LYS A 303 5.32 -14.91 34.58
CA LYS A 303 5.23 -16.10 33.73
C LYS A 303 4.23 -15.85 32.59
N ILE A 304 4.65 -16.10 31.35
CA ILE A 304 3.76 -16.12 30.17
C ILE A 304 3.85 -17.53 29.61
N GLU A 305 2.71 -18.24 29.64
CA GLU A 305 2.66 -19.69 29.37
C GLU A 305 3.65 -20.47 30.26
N ASP A 306 4.65 -21.12 29.67
CA ASP A 306 5.68 -21.89 30.36
C ASP A 306 7.04 -21.18 30.44
N THR A 307 7.11 -19.92 30.00
CA THR A 307 8.35 -19.14 30.01
C THR A 307 8.28 -18.00 31.03
N TYR A 308 9.33 -17.87 31.83
CA TYR A 308 9.53 -16.74 32.74
C TYR A 308 10.27 -15.60 32.06
N TYR A 309 9.86 -14.39 32.42
CA TYR A 309 10.42 -13.11 31.98
C TYR A 309 10.59 -12.21 33.22
N PHE A 310 11.48 -11.23 33.14
CA PHE A 310 11.44 -10.07 34.03
C PHE A 310 10.08 -9.38 33.93
N TYR A 311 9.61 -8.91 35.08
CA TYR A 311 8.30 -8.28 35.19
C TYR A 311 8.20 -7.05 34.27
N HIS A 312 9.24 -6.22 34.30
CA HIS A 312 9.35 -4.96 33.57
C HIS A 312 10.82 -4.66 33.24
N ASP A 313 11.10 -3.94 32.14
CA ASP A 313 12.46 -3.62 31.67
C ASP A 313 13.31 -2.94 32.73
N PHE A 314 12.72 -2.02 33.50
CA PHE A 314 13.38 -1.41 34.67
C PHE A 314 14.03 -2.45 35.60
N VAL A 315 13.30 -3.52 35.93
CA VAL A 315 13.83 -4.58 36.80
C VAL A 315 14.95 -5.33 36.10
N MET A 316 14.75 -5.70 34.83
CA MET A 316 15.76 -6.36 34.01
C MET A 316 17.07 -5.55 33.96
N GLU A 317 16.99 -4.24 33.73
CA GLU A 317 18.14 -3.33 33.63
C GLU A 317 18.86 -3.21 34.98
N VAL A 318 18.13 -3.03 36.10
CA VAL A 318 18.76 -3.03 37.43
C VAL A 318 19.43 -4.38 37.72
N THR A 319 18.75 -5.50 37.44
CA THR A 319 19.33 -6.84 37.65
C THR A 319 20.57 -7.06 36.79
N THR A 320 20.53 -6.66 35.53
CA THR A 320 21.65 -6.81 34.59
C THR A 320 22.81 -5.90 34.98
N TYR A 321 22.54 -4.69 35.45
CA TYR A 321 23.56 -3.80 36.04
C TYR A 321 24.23 -4.45 37.26
N VAL A 322 23.44 -4.97 38.21
CA VAL A 322 23.98 -5.65 39.40
C VAL A 322 24.86 -6.82 39.00
N PHE A 323 24.33 -7.72 38.16
CA PHE A 323 25.09 -8.86 37.64
C PHE A 323 26.36 -8.42 36.90
N GLY A 324 26.26 -7.40 36.06
CA GLY A 324 27.34 -6.78 35.29
C GLY A 324 28.47 -6.24 36.15
N THR A 325 28.13 -5.60 37.26
CA THR A 325 29.11 -5.06 38.21
C THR A 325 29.74 -6.14 39.10
N ASP A 326 28.97 -7.15 39.48
CA ASP A 326 29.43 -8.21 40.39
C ASP A 326 30.24 -9.29 39.66
N TYR A 327 29.89 -9.58 38.39
CA TYR A 327 30.49 -10.60 37.54
C TYR A 327 30.85 -10.04 36.15
N PRO A 328 31.80 -9.08 36.06
CA PRO A 328 32.11 -8.43 34.78
C PRO A 328 32.65 -9.40 33.72
N LYS A 329 33.42 -10.40 34.14
CA LYS A 329 34.01 -11.40 33.23
C LYS A 329 32.93 -12.27 32.58
N GLU A 330 32.01 -12.79 33.37
CA GLU A 330 30.91 -13.60 32.89
C GLU A 330 29.94 -12.76 32.06
N THR A 331 29.74 -11.50 32.41
CA THR A 331 28.96 -10.55 31.60
C THR A 331 29.58 -10.37 30.22
N ILE A 332 30.90 -10.14 30.14
CA ILE A 332 31.63 -10.09 28.85
C ILE A 332 31.49 -11.42 28.08
N GLN A 333 31.48 -12.56 28.77
CA GLN A 333 31.47 -13.87 28.12
C GLN A 333 30.09 -14.29 27.60
N TYR A 334 28.99 -13.95 28.28
CA TYR A 334 27.67 -14.52 27.99
C TYR A 334 26.61 -13.50 27.57
N ALA A 335 26.82 -12.21 27.84
CA ALA A 335 25.88 -11.20 27.37
C ALA A 335 25.83 -11.16 25.84
N ASP A 336 24.66 -10.79 25.33
CA ASP A 336 24.49 -10.43 23.92
C ASP A 336 25.47 -9.32 23.52
N ILE A 337 26.01 -9.41 22.32
CA ILE A 337 27.03 -8.47 21.85
C ILE A 337 26.46 -7.05 21.68
N GLY A 338 25.19 -6.93 21.31
CA GLY A 338 24.46 -5.66 21.25
C GLY A 338 24.22 -5.08 22.65
N PHE A 339 24.01 -5.93 23.66
CA PHE A 339 24.01 -5.48 25.07
C PHE A 339 25.37 -4.89 25.47
N LEU A 340 26.47 -5.60 25.19
CA LEU A 340 27.83 -5.09 25.48
C LEU A 340 28.10 -3.75 24.78
N ARG A 341 27.63 -3.59 23.53
CA ARG A 341 27.72 -2.33 22.78
C ARG A 341 26.99 -1.17 23.47
N ARG A 342 25.80 -1.43 24.02
CA ARG A 342 24.93 -0.40 24.61
C ARG A 342 25.25 -0.05 26.07
N ARG A 343 25.66 -1.04 26.87
CA ARG A 343 25.69 -0.94 28.35
C ARG A 343 27.07 -1.12 28.98
N VAL A 344 28.12 -1.45 28.22
CA VAL A 344 29.45 -1.70 28.79
C VAL A 344 30.47 -0.69 28.25
N ASN A 345 31.20 -0.03 29.16
CA ASN A 345 32.23 0.95 28.79
C ASN A 345 33.40 1.00 29.79
N PHE A 346 34.48 1.72 29.47
CA PHE A 346 35.56 2.05 30.40
C PHE A 346 35.42 3.50 30.88
N LYS A 347 35.83 3.80 32.12
CA LYS A 347 35.85 5.19 32.62
C LYS A 347 36.92 6.00 31.88
N SER A 348 36.52 7.08 31.20
CA SER A 348 37.44 8.04 30.58
C SER A 348 37.80 9.15 31.57
N SER A 349 39.06 9.61 31.55
CA SER A 349 39.52 10.74 32.37
C SER A 349 38.98 12.10 31.91
N ASN A 350 38.29 12.16 30.75
CA ASN A 350 37.79 13.39 30.12
C ASN A 350 36.25 13.54 30.14
N ASP A 351 35.51 12.67 30.85
CA ASP A 351 34.04 12.73 30.95
C ASP A 351 33.57 13.78 31.98
N ILE A 352 34.05 15.02 31.85
CA ILE A 352 33.57 16.19 32.63
C ILE A 352 32.58 17.04 31.78
N ARG A 353 32.16 16.54 30.61
CA ARG A 353 31.04 17.17 29.92
C ARG A 353 29.75 16.73 30.62
N ASN A 354 28.95 17.72 31.02
CA ASN A 354 27.68 17.61 31.74
C ASN A 354 26.57 16.91 30.94
N GLU A 355 26.84 15.72 30.38
CA GLU A 355 25.82 14.83 29.85
C GLU A 355 25.38 13.90 30.99
N GLU A 356 24.07 13.75 31.17
CA GLU A 356 23.48 12.87 32.19
C GLU A 356 24.07 11.46 32.06
N VAL A 357 24.87 11.04 33.05
CA VAL A 357 25.47 9.71 33.08
C VAL A 357 24.35 8.67 33.17
N ASP A 358 24.24 7.81 32.17
CA ASP A 358 23.31 6.69 32.17
C ASP A 358 23.61 5.77 33.38
N ILE A 359 22.63 5.69 34.28
CA ILE A 359 22.70 4.94 35.55
C ILE A 359 22.86 3.42 35.34
N PHE A 360 22.55 2.90 34.16
CA PHE A 360 22.66 1.47 33.82
C PHE A 360 23.97 1.11 33.10
N THR A 361 24.85 2.07 32.82
CA THR A 361 26.16 1.78 32.21
C THR A 361 27.10 1.04 33.19
N ILE A 362 27.57 -0.13 32.78
CA ILE A 362 28.53 -0.96 33.50
C ILE A 362 29.95 -0.54 33.12
N TYR A 363 30.62 0.14 34.05
CA TYR A 363 31.99 0.58 33.86
C TYR A 363 33.01 -0.49 34.27
N LEU A 364 33.75 -0.99 33.29
CA LEU A 364 34.84 -1.94 33.49
C LEU A 364 36.12 -1.23 33.98
N ASN A 365 36.86 -1.94 34.82
CA ASN A 365 38.23 -1.66 35.22
C ASN A 365 39.23 -2.33 34.27
N ASP A 366 40.47 -1.81 34.25
CA ASP A 366 41.51 -2.21 33.30
C ASP A 366 41.82 -3.71 33.26
N ASN A 367 41.56 -4.44 34.35
CA ASN A 367 41.81 -5.88 34.46
C ASN A 367 41.00 -6.70 33.43
N TYR A 368 39.85 -6.21 32.97
CA TYR A 368 38.98 -6.91 32.03
C TYR A 368 39.19 -6.48 30.57
N VAL A 369 40.19 -5.63 30.29
CA VAL A 369 40.53 -5.20 28.92
C VAL A 369 40.85 -6.40 28.04
N SER A 370 41.61 -7.38 28.54
CA SER A 370 41.91 -8.57 27.76
C SER A 370 40.66 -9.38 27.50
N ASP A 371 39.86 -9.70 28.52
CA ASP A 371 38.63 -10.50 28.36
C ASP A 371 37.67 -9.88 27.33
N LEU A 372 37.48 -8.56 27.38
CA LEU A 372 36.65 -7.86 26.39
C LEU A 372 37.28 -7.88 25.01
N ALA A 373 38.59 -7.65 24.88
CA ALA A 373 39.28 -7.73 23.60
C ALA A 373 39.20 -9.14 22.99
N ASP A 374 39.30 -10.20 23.80
CA ASP A 374 39.08 -11.60 23.41
C ASP A 374 37.68 -11.80 22.84
N ARG A 375 36.66 -11.32 23.57
CA ARG A 375 35.25 -11.44 23.14
C ARG A 375 35.01 -10.71 21.81
N LEU A 376 35.40 -9.45 21.73
CA LEU A 376 35.24 -8.63 20.51
C LEU A 376 36.02 -9.23 19.33
N PHE A 377 37.22 -9.77 19.55
CA PHE A 377 38.02 -10.42 18.52
C PHE A 377 37.38 -11.69 17.97
N ASN A 378 36.68 -12.47 18.81
CA ASN A 378 36.01 -13.67 18.34
C ASN A 378 34.71 -13.32 17.58
N ASP A 379 33.92 -12.39 18.12
CA ASP A 379 32.60 -12.05 17.59
C ASP A 379 32.67 -11.25 16.28
N VAL A 380 33.79 -10.56 15.99
CA VAL A 380 33.97 -9.81 14.73
C VAL A 380 33.89 -10.70 13.48
N PHE A 381 34.20 -12.00 13.61
CA PHE A 381 34.08 -12.97 12.52
C PHE A 381 32.69 -13.64 12.47
N GLY A 382 31.93 -13.54 13.57
CA GLY A 382 30.58 -14.07 13.75
C GLY A 382 29.49 -13.06 13.37
N ASP A 383 28.23 -13.38 13.65
CA ASP A 383 27.06 -12.59 13.22
C ASP A 383 26.94 -11.24 13.95
N GLY A 384 27.69 -11.07 15.04
CA GLY A 384 27.84 -9.83 15.80
C GLY A 384 28.80 -8.79 15.23
N LEU A 385 29.22 -8.90 13.95
CA LEU A 385 30.20 -7.99 13.33
C LEU A 385 29.84 -6.50 13.55
N LEU A 386 28.58 -6.12 13.29
CA LEU A 386 28.15 -4.73 13.42
C LEU A 386 28.18 -4.24 14.86
N ASP A 387 27.73 -5.08 15.80
CA ASP A 387 27.77 -4.74 17.22
C ASP A 387 29.19 -4.60 17.75
N VAL A 388 30.15 -5.37 17.22
CA VAL A 388 31.57 -5.23 17.55
C VAL A 388 32.13 -3.91 17.00
N VAL A 389 31.94 -3.59 15.70
CA VAL A 389 32.56 -2.39 15.11
C VAL A 389 31.93 -1.09 15.59
N LEU A 390 30.66 -1.13 16.00
CA LEU A 390 29.96 -0.01 16.61
C LEU A 390 30.18 0.06 18.14
N ASN A 391 30.87 -0.91 18.74
CA ASN A 391 31.13 -0.92 20.18
C ASN A 391 32.05 0.24 20.59
N PRO A 392 31.63 1.14 21.51
CA PRO A 392 32.44 2.24 21.98
C PRO A 392 33.79 1.79 22.57
N CYS A 393 33.88 0.60 23.16
CA CYS A 393 35.12 0.07 23.73
C CYS A 393 36.20 -0.23 22.69
N MET A 394 35.83 -0.45 21.42
CA MET A 394 36.81 -0.57 20.32
C MET A 394 37.62 0.72 20.11
N LYS A 395 37.14 1.83 20.70
CA LYS A 395 37.82 3.13 20.72
C LYS A 395 38.89 3.27 21.80
N ASN A 396 38.88 2.39 22.79
CA ASN A 396 39.84 2.42 23.87
C ASN A 396 41.22 1.91 23.38
N GLU A 397 42.28 2.68 23.66
CA GLU A 397 43.64 2.37 23.21
C GLU A 397 44.17 1.03 23.73
N LYS A 398 43.83 0.66 24.98
CA LYS A 398 44.26 -0.61 25.59
C LYS A 398 43.56 -1.79 24.93
N VAL A 399 42.25 -1.68 24.68
CA VAL A 399 41.46 -2.71 23.96
C VAL A 399 42.00 -2.89 22.54
N ALA A 400 42.23 -1.79 21.81
CA ALA A 400 42.81 -1.82 20.47
C ALA A 400 44.20 -2.48 20.44
N THR A 401 45.04 -2.22 21.44
CA THR A 401 46.38 -2.82 21.56
C THR A 401 46.29 -4.34 21.80
N CYS A 402 45.41 -4.80 22.69
CA CYS A 402 45.16 -6.23 22.90
C CYS A 402 44.62 -6.90 21.63
N PHE A 403 43.70 -6.25 20.92
CA PHE A 403 43.16 -6.73 19.65
C PHE A 403 44.26 -6.90 18.58
N ILE A 404 45.16 -5.91 18.47
CA ILE A 404 46.34 -5.98 17.58
C ILE A 404 47.28 -7.12 17.99
N GLN A 405 47.54 -7.31 19.28
CA GLN A 405 48.40 -8.39 19.74
C GLN A 405 47.84 -9.76 19.34
N LYS A 406 46.52 -9.96 19.46
CA LYS A 406 45.86 -11.18 19.00
C LYS A 406 45.98 -11.43 17.50
N LEU A 407 45.91 -10.37 16.68
CA LEU A 407 46.17 -10.48 15.24
C LEU A 407 47.62 -10.91 14.94
N LYS A 408 48.59 -10.45 15.75
CA LYS A 408 50.00 -10.87 15.62
C LYS A 408 50.19 -12.33 16.04
N ASP A 409 49.53 -12.75 17.12
CA ASP A 409 49.61 -14.12 17.64
C ASP A 409 48.92 -15.13 16.71
N ARG A 410 47.92 -14.68 15.94
CA ARG A 410 47.12 -15.47 14.99
C ARG A 410 47.11 -14.85 13.60
N PRO A 411 48.24 -14.86 12.87
CA PRO A 411 48.37 -14.18 11.59
C PRO A 411 47.41 -14.73 10.52
N GLU A 412 46.94 -15.98 10.63
CA GLU A 412 45.93 -16.56 9.75
C GLU A 412 44.58 -15.83 9.83
N LYS A 413 44.22 -15.28 10.99
CA LYS A 413 42.98 -14.51 11.18
C LYS A 413 43.01 -13.19 10.42
N LEU A 414 44.19 -12.64 10.09
CA LEU A 414 44.31 -11.45 9.25
C LEU A 414 43.74 -11.69 7.84
N HIS A 415 43.93 -12.89 7.28
CA HIS A 415 43.32 -13.25 5.99
C HIS A 415 41.80 -13.39 6.11
N ASN A 416 41.29 -13.89 7.24
CA ASN A 416 39.85 -13.98 7.49
C ASN A 416 39.18 -12.61 7.54
N LEU A 417 39.90 -11.54 7.93
CA LEU A 417 39.37 -10.17 7.88
C LEU A 417 39.10 -9.69 6.43
N LEU A 418 39.69 -10.32 5.43
CA LEU A 418 39.40 -10.05 4.01
C LEU A 418 38.19 -10.84 3.49
N ALA A 419 37.67 -11.79 4.28
CA ALA A 419 36.48 -12.53 3.91
C ALA A 419 35.29 -11.58 3.79
N LYS A 420 34.54 -11.71 2.70
CA LYS A 420 33.35 -10.91 2.44
C LYS A 420 32.18 -11.52 3.20
N LYS A 421 31.62 -10.77 4.14
CA LYS A 421 30.46 -11.17 4.94
C LYS A 421 29.23 -10.37 4.52
N LYS A 422 28.08 -11.04 4.52
CA LYS A 422 26.77 -10.41 4.37
C LYS A 422 26.35 -9.84 5.72
N LEU A 423 25.98 -8.57 5.76
CA LEU A 423 25.80 -7.84 7.02
C LEU A 423 24.43 -8.09 7.70
N HIS A 424 23.38 -8.51 6.96
CA HIS A 424 22.19 -9.18 7.50
C HIS A 424 21.23 -9.65 6.39
N GLU A 425 20.35 -10.62 6.68
CA GLU A 425 19.18 -10.99 5.85
C GLU A 425 17.94 -10.11 6.03
N LYS A 426 17.83 -9.39 7.15
CA LYS A 426 16.62 -8.63 7.51
C LYS A 426 16.36 -7.40 6.62
N PHE A 427 17.38 -6.92 5.90
CA PHE A 427 17.33 -5.76 4.99
C PHE A 427 17.04 -6.14 3.51
N ARG A 428 16.56 -7.37 3.24
CA ARG A 428 16.61 -7.97 1.89
C ARG A 428 15.29 -8.02 1.11
N ASP A 429 14.15 -7.63 1.67
CA ASP A 429 12.86 -7.71 0.96
C ASP A 429 12.57 -6.48 0.10
N GLN A 430 13.60 -5.95 -0.57
CA GLN A 430 13.45 -4.82 -1.49
C GLN A 430 14.15 -5.11 -2.82
N LYS A 431 13.52 -5.99 -3.62
CA LYS A 431 13.83 -6.08 -5.05
C LYS A 431 13.22 -4.93 -5.86
N ASP A 432 12.26 -4.19 -5.30
CA ASP A 432 11.43 -3.26 -6.09
C ASP A 432 11.67 -1.77 -5.85
N ASN A 433 12.63 -1.37 -4.99
CA ASN A 433 12.82 0.05 -4.68
C ASN A 433 14.10 0.62 -5.31
N GLN A 434 14.02 0.99 -6.59
CA GLN A 434 15.11 1.71 -7.28
C GLN A 434 15.42 3.08 -6.63
N GLU A 435 14.46 3.67 -5.90
CA GLU A 435 14.63 4.95 -5.20
C GLU A 435 15.53 4.86 -3.96
N LEU A 436 15.54 3.73 -3.24
CA LEU A 436 16.34 3.54 -2.02
C LEU A 436 17.85 3.41 -2.29
N LYS A 437 18.26 3.13 -3.53
CA LYS A 437 19.68 3.17 -3.92
C LYS A 437 20.29 4.57 -3.84
N GLN A 438 19.52 5.61 -3.48
CA GLN A 438 19.96 6.99 -3.55
C GLN A 438 20.15 7.67 -2.18
N SER A 439 19.74 7.11 -1.04
CA SER A 439 19.90 7.76 0.28
C SER A 439 21.12 7.28 1.07
N PHE A 440 22.30 7.86 0.81
CA PHE A 440 23.51 7.68 1.63
C PHE A 440 23.64 8.78 2.69
N ARG A 441 23.18 8.53 3.91
CA ARG A 441 23.17 9.53 5.00
C ARG A 441 24.08 9.20 6.17
N SER A 442 24.55 7.96 6.28
CA SER A 442 25.54 7.58 7.30
C SER A 442 26.56 6.58 6.78
N LYS A 443 27.67 6.45 7.50
CA LYS A 443 28.70 5.43 7.24
C LYS A 443 28.11 4.01 7.24
N LEU A 444 27.05 3.78 8.01
CA LEU A 444 26.36 2.49 8.11
C LEU A 444 25.54 2.19 6.87
N GLN A 445 24.78 3.16 6.38
CA GLN A 445 24.04 3.02 5.12
C GLN A 445 24.98 2.80 3.93
N PHE A 446 26.12 3.49 3.90
CA PHE A 446 27.14 3.26 2.89
C PHE A 446 27.74 1.85 2.97
N LEU A 447 27.92 1.31 4.17
CA LEU A 447 28.34 -0.08 4.36
C LEU A 447 27.28 -1.08 3.82
N TYR A 448 26.00 -0.77 3.99
CA TYR A 448 24.89 -1.60 3.49
C TYR A 448 24.68 -1.54 1.97
N TYR A 449 25.30 -0.59 1.26
CA TYR A 449 25.15 -0.45 -0.19
C TYR A 449 25.54 -1.72 -0.98
N VAL A 450 26.43 -2.54 -0.42
CA VAL A 450 26.98 -3.72 -1.10
C VAL A 450 26.59 -5.00 -0.36
N ASP A 451 26.11 -6.00 -1.10
CA ASP A 451 25.59 -7.28 -0.57
C ASP A 451 26.58 -8.02 0.34
N LYS A 452 27.89 -7.93 0.05
CA LYS A 452 28.94 -8.53 0.88
C LYS A 452 30.12 -7.58 1.04
N VAL A 453 30.47 -7.30 2.28
CA VAL A 453 31.54 -6.38 2.64
C VAL A 453 32.68 -7.13 3.33
N PRO A 454 33.96 -6.89 2.98
CA PRO A 454 35.07 -7.44 3.74
C PRO A 454 34.99 -6.98 5.21
N ILE A 455 35.20 -7.88 6.16
CA ILE A 455 35.18 -7.57 7.61
C ILE A 455 36.10 -6.37 7.91
N LEU A 456 37.30 -6.36 7.31
CA LEU A 456 38.26 -5.27 7.46
C LEU A 456 37.72 -3.92 6.96
N SER A 457 36.85 -3.89 5.96
CA SER A 457 36.25 -2.63 5.48
C SER A 457 35.31 -2.03 6.54
N ALA A 458 34.52 -2.86 7.24
CA ALA A 458 33.68 -2.40 8.34
C ALA A 458 34.53 -1.88 9.51
N ILE A 459 35.62 -2.58 9.85
CA ILE A 459 36.60 -2.13 10.85
C ILE A 459 37.23 -0.79 10.43
N ILE A 460 37.62 -0.63 9.16
CA ILE A 460 38.19 0.64 8.68
C ILE A 460 37.18 1.77 8.78
N ILE A 461 35.91 1.55 8.43
CA ILE A 461 34.88 2.60 8.42
C ILE A 461 34.55 3.09 9.85
N PHE A 462 34.43 2.17 10.81
CA PHE A 462 33.89 2.47 12.15
C PHE A 462 34.92 2.45 13.29
N CYS A 463 35.98 1.65 13.19
CA CYS A 463 36.95 1.45 14.27
C CYS A 463 38.21 2.34 14.11
N HIS A 464 38.95 2.48 15.21
CA HIS A 464 40.11 3.35 15.35
C HIS A 464 41.19 3.13 14.29
N THR A 465 41.84 4.23 13.90
CA THR A 465 43.00 4.26 12.99
C THR A 465 44.04 3.20 13.34
N ASN A 466 44.27 2.89 14.61
CA ASN A 466 45.36 2.00 15.05
C ASN A 466 45.21 0.55 14.57
N VAL A 467 44.05 -0.10 14.83
CA VAL A 467 43.80 -1.50 14.41
C VAL A 467 43.80 -1.57 12.88
N SER A 468 43.08 -0.65 12.25
CA SER A 468 42.96 -0.53 10.80
C SER A 468 44.33 -0.33 10.12
N LYS A 469 45.16 0.56 10.64
CA LYS A 469 46.52 0.85 10.16
C LYS A 469 47.41 -0.37 10.30
N HIS A 470 47.40 -1.03 11.46
CA HIS A 470 48.19 -2.25 11.66
C HIS A 470 47.83 -3.34 10.66
N CYS A 471 46.53 -3.59 10.43
CA CYS A 471 46.06 -4.54 9.44
C CYS A 471 46.52 -4.16 8.03
N LEU A 472 46.31 -2.91 7.60
CA LEU A 472 46.67 -2.43 6.26
C LEU A 472 48.19 -2.48 6.01
N GLU A 473 49.01 -2.03 6.96
CA GLU A 473 50.47 -2.08 6.83
C GLU A 473 50.97 -3.53 6.76
N THR A 474 50.42 -4.42 7.59
CA THR A 474 50.80 -5.83 7.60
C THR A 474 50.43 -6.50 6.27
N LEU A 475 49.24 -6.23 5.75
CA LEU A 475 48.81 -6.70 4.44
C LEU A 475 49.67 -6.15 3.30
N GLN A 476 50.08 -4.88 3.36
CA GLN A 476 50.95 -4.26 2.36
C GLN A 476 52.38 -4.85 2.39
N ARG A 477 52.87 -5.28 3.55
CA ARG A 477 54.15 -6.02 3.64
C ARG A 477 54.04 -7.44 3.07
N MET A 478 52.91 -8.12 3.31
CA MET A 478 52.68 -9.49 2.86
C MET A 478 52.36 -9.60 1.37
N ARG A 479 51.67 -8.61 0.80
CA ARG A 479 51.29 -8.55 -0.62
C ARG A 479 51.99 -7.36 -1.24
N SER A 480 52.89 -7.60 -2.20
CA SER A 480 53.65 -6.54 -2.89
C SER A 480 52.79 -5.41 -3.50
N SER A 481 51.47 -5.60 -3.66
CA SER A 481 50.51 -4.52 -3.92
C SER A 481 49.08 -4.92 -3.48
N LEU A 482 48.50 -4.20 -2.51
CA LEU A 482 47.12 -4.41 -2.03
C LEU A 482 46.07 -3.79 -2.99
N LYS A 483 45.90 -4.33 -4.20
CA LYS A 483 44.95 -3.80 -5.21
C LYS A 483 43.48 -4.15 -4.93
N ASP A 484 42.97 -3.74 -3.77
CA ASP A 484 41.57 -3.94 -3.39
C ASP A 484 40.83 -2.59 -3.31
N THR A 485 39.94 -2.35 -4.27
CA THR A 485 39.16 -1.10 -4.33
C THR A 485 38.19 -0.95 -3.17
N SER A 486 37.76 -2.04 -2.54
CA SER A 486 36.82 -2.00 -1.40
C SER A 486 37.49 -1.49 -0.12
N LEU A 487 38.72 -1.95 0.17
CA LEU A 487 39.50 -1.45 1.31
C LEU A 487 39.84 0.03 1.14
N PHE A 488 40.24 0.44 -0.07
CA PHE A 488 40.54 1.85 -0.33
C PHE A 488 39.27 2.73 -0.26
N SER A 489 38.12 2.21 -0.69
CA SER A 489 36.82 2.88 -0.53
C SER A 489 36.46 3.05 0.94
N ALA A 490 36.71 2.04 1.77
CA ALA A 490 36.53 2.12 3.22
C ALA A 490 37.44 3.19 3.85
N VAL A 491 38.70 3.31 3.40
CA VAL A 491 39.62 4.38 3.85
C VAL A 491 39.13 5.77 3.42
N CYS A 492 38.65 5.90 2.18
CA CYS A 492 38.06 7.15 1.69
C CYS A 492 36.80 7.56 2.46
N CYS A 493 36.00 6.60 2.93
CA CYS A 493 34.85 6.83 3.81
C CYS A 493 35.29 7.19 5.24
N ASN A 494 36.33 6.52 5.78
CA ASN A 494 36.84 6.79 7.12
C ASN A 494 37.35 8.23 7.29
N GLY A 495 38.18 8.70 6.34
CA GLY A 495 38.73 10.07 6.32
C GLY A 495 40.14 10.23 6.91
N SER A 496 40.70 9.20 7.55
CA SER A 496 42.03 9.30 8.18
C SER A 496 43.18 9.35 7.16
N MET A 497 43.95 10.44 7.19
CA MET A 497 45.18 10.58 6.41
C MET A 497 46.24 9.55 6.77
N GLU A 498 46.26 9.04 8.01
CA GLU A 498 47.19 7.99 8.39
C GLU A 498 46.92 6.68 7.64
N LEU A 499 45.64 6.32 7.47
CA LEU A 499 45.25 5.13 6.70
C LEU A 499 45.47 5.34 5.20
N PHE A 500 45.19 6.54 4.70
CA PHE A 500 45.44 6.91 3.31
C PHE A 500 46.92 6.76 2.93
N ASN A 501 47.81 7.23 3.80
CA ASN A 501 49.26 7.21 3.57
C ASN A 501 49.89 5.80 3.62
N VAL A 502 49.16 4.77 4.04
CA VAL A 502 49.62 3.37 3.93
C VAL A 502 49.76 2.94 2.45
N PHE A 503 49.02 3.58 1.55
CA PHE A 503 49.02 3.27 0.13
C PHE A 503 50.05 4.13 -0.65
N PRO A 504 50.99 3.53 -1.40
CA PRO A 504 51.91 4.26 -2.25
C PRO A 504 51.20 5.08 -3.35
N LYS A 505 51.81 6.19 -3.78
CA LYS A 505 51.26 7.09 -4.82
C LYS A 505 50.85 6.38 -6.12
N GLU A 506 51.62 5.40 -6.58
CA GLU A 506 51.30 4.63 -7.80
C GLU A 506 50.06 3.74 -7.62
N GLN A 507 49.82 3.25 -6.40
CA GLN A 507 48.62 2.48 -6.08
C GLN A 507 47.40 3.38 -5.97
N ILE A 508 47.56 4.59 -5.41
CA ILE A 508 46.50 5.62 -5.38
C ILE A 508 46.07 5.98 -6.80
N LYS A 509 47.02 6.24 -7.73
CA LYS A 509 46.71 6.49 -9.15
C LYS A 509 45.87 5.36 -9.76
N TRP A 510 46.19 4.10 -9.43
CA TRP A 510 45.43 2.96 -9.90
C TRP A 510 44.00 2.94 -9.36
N PHE A 511 43.77 3.34 -8.10
CA PHE A 511 42.43 3.43 -7.52
C PHE A 511 41.58 4.57 -8.11
N LEU A 512 42.18 5.68 -8.52
CA LEU A 512 41.44 6.85 -9.05
C LEU A 512 40.58 6.51 -10.27
N VAL A 513 41.01 5.56 -11.09
CA VAL A 513 40.31 5.15 -12.33
C VAL A 513 39.48 3.88 -12.16
N LYS A 514 39.37 3.36 -10.94
CA LYS A 514 38.61 2.13 -10.64
C LYS A 514 37.49 2.42 -9.66
N LYS A 515 36.31 1.85 -9.94
CA LYS A 515 35.19 1.91 -9.02
C LYS A 515 35.37 0.87 -7.90
N GLY A 516 35.20 1.31 -6.65
CA GLY A 516 34.96 0.45 -5.49
C GLY A 516 33.54 0.68 -5.01
N TRP A 517 32.76 -0.38 -4.85
CA TRP A 517 31.34 -0.29 -4.49
C TRP A 517 30.55 0.65 -5.42
N GLU A 518 30.84 0.63 -6.73
CA GLU A 518 30.25 1.51 -7.77
C GLU A 518 30.66 3.00 -7.73
N PHE A 519 31.42 3.43 -6.72
CA PHE A 519 31.91 4.80 -6.57
C PHE A 519 33.39 4.92 -6.91
N TYR A 520 33.79 6.08 -7.42
CA TYR A 520 35.20 6.47 -7.46
C TYR A 520 35.59 7.04 -6.09
N PRO A 521 36.88 6.97 -5.70
CA PRO A 521 37.36 7.54 -4.44
C PRO A 521 36.91 8.98 -4.20
N ILE A 522 36.89 9.80 -5.26
CA ILE A 522 36.47 11.21 -5.20
C ILE A 522 34.98 11.39 -4.85
N HIS A 523 34.09 10.47 -5.25
CA HIS A 523 32.69 10.50 -4.84
C HIS A 523 32.56 10.23 -3.34
N ILE A 524 33.28 9.23 -2.84
CA ILE A 524 33.20 8.79 -1.44
C ILE A 524 33.73 9.89 -0.51
N VAL A 525 34.91 10.46 -0.80
CA VAL A 525 35.45 11.53 0.05
C VAL A 525 34.60 12.79 0.01
N SER A 526 33.90 13.06 -1.10
CA SER A 526 32.99 14.21 -1.20
C SER A 526 31.71 13.94 -0.42
N LEU A 527 31.15 12.74 -0.51
CA LEU A 527 29.98 12.29 0.25
C LEU A 527 30.18 12.42 1.76
N PHE A 528 31.39 12.14 2.27
CA PHE A 528 31.71 12.18 3.71
C PHE A 528 32.49 13.44 4.13
N HIS A 529 32.63 14.44 3.26
CA HIS A 529 33.34 15.70 3.53
C HIS A 529 34.79 15.55 4.02
N ASN A 530 35.47 14.50 3.56
CA ASN A 530 36.86 14.16 3.90
C ASN A 530 37.86 15.02 3.09
N HIS A 531 37.84 16.32 3.36
CA HIS A 531 38.53 17.36 2.57
C HIS A 531 40.06 17.17 2.46
N GLU A 532 40.74 16.66 3.50
CA GLU A 532 42.19 16.39 3.43
C GLU A 532 42.54 15.33 2.39
N ILE A 533 41.81 14.22 2.38
CA ILE A 533 41.97 13.18 1.35
C ILE A 533 41.57 13.75 -0.02
N LEU A 534 40.49 14.52 -0.10
CA LEU A 534 40.05 15.15 -1.35
C LEU A 534 41.16 16.03 -1.95
N ARG A 535 41.85 16.86 -1.15
CA ARG A 535 43.01 17.65 -1.61
C ARG A 535 44.10 16.76 -2.20
N ALA A 536 44.42 15.66 -1.51
CA ALA A 536 45.42 14.71 -1.98
C ALA A 536 45.01 14.04 -3.30
N LEU A 537 43.74 13.66 -3.47
CA LEU A 537 43.24 13.03 -4.70
C LEU A 537 43.25 14.01 -5.89
N ILE A 538 42.88 15.27 -5.68
CA ILE A 538 42.86 16.31 -6.73
C ILE A 538 44.28 16.59 -7.26
N GLN A 539 45.30 16.64 -6.39
CA GLN A 539 46.69 16.85 -6.79
C GLN A 539 47.25 15.78 -7.74
N VAL A 540 46.64 14.58 -7.75
CA VAL A 540 47.02 13.47 -8.64
C VAL A 540 46.31 13.56 -10.01
N LYS A 541 45.72 14.72 -10.35
CA LYS A 541 44.95 15.01 -11.58
C LYS A 541 43.69 14.15 -11.74
N ASN A 542 42.92 13.99 -10.67
CA ASN A 542 41.62 13.33 -10.77
C ASN A 542 40.56 14.26 -11.41
N ASN A 543 39.64 13.70 -12.19
CA ASN A 543 38.55 14.48 -12.78
C ASN A 543 37.46 14.74 -11.72
N VAL A 544 37.29 16.01 -11.32
CA VAL A 544 36.32 16.46 -10.31
C VAL A 544 34.85 16.42 -10.78
N ASN A 545 34.62 16.16 -12.07
CA ASN A 545 33.30 15.99 -12.68
C ASN A 545 33.05 14.53 -13.13
N LEU A 546 33.77 13.55 -12.55
CA LEU A 546 33.47 12.13 -12.78
C LEU A 546 32.01 11.82 -12.45
N LYS A 547 31.38 10.95 -13.25
CA LYS A 547 29.99 10.57 -13.07
C LYS A 547 29.89 9.12 -12.60
N THR A 548 28.96 8.84 -11.71
CA THR A 548 28.54 7.45 -11.42
C THR A 548 27.72 6.88 -12.57
N SER A 549 27.31 5.61 -12.46
CA SER A 549 26.33 5.01 -13.39
C SER A 549 24.98 5.74 -13.39
N VAL A 550 24.66 6.44 -12.31
CA VAL A 550 23.39 7.15 -12.09
C VAL A 550 23.53 8.68 -12.23
N GLY A 551 24.62 9.17 -12.83
CA GLY A 551 24.76 10.60 -13.18
C GLY A 551 25.32 11.52 -12.09
N PHE A 552 25.41 11.08 -10.82
CA PHE A 552 25.95 11.92 -9.74
C PHE A 552 27.43 12.27 -9.92
N THR A 553 27.76 13.54 -9.70
CA THR A 553 29.13 14.06 -9.62
C THR A 553 29.63 14.15 -8.17
N PRO A 554 30.94 14.33 -7.91
CA PRO A 554 31.46 14.62 -6.58
C PRO A 554 30.76 15.79 -5.88
N LEU A 555 30.48 16.88 -6.62
CA LEU A 555 29.78 18.04 -6.07
C LEU A 555 28.34 17.70 -5.69
N MET A 556 27.64 16.92 -6.52
CA MET A 556 26.30 16.42 -6.20
C MET A 556 26.31 15.54 -4.95
N PHE A 557 27.33 14.69 -4.75
CA PHE A 557 27.45 13.88 -3.52
C PHE A 557 27.77 14.70 -2.27
N ALA A 558 28.62 15.72 -2.38
CA ALA A 558 28.91 16.63 -1.27
C ALA A 558 27.63 17.32 -0.80
N VAL A 559 26.85 17.85 -1.75
CA VAL A 559 25.56 18.49 -1.46
C VAL A 559 24.53 17.48 -0.98
N PHE A 560 24.50 16.29 -1.57
CA PHE A 560 23.56 15.24 -1.24
C PHE A 560 23.64 14.88 0.24
N ASN A 561 24.82 14.71 0.82
CA ASN A 561 25.00 14.30 2.22
C ASN A 561 25.45 15.45 3.13
N ALA A 562 24.82 16.62 2.99
CA ALA A 562 24.97 17.69 3.95
C ALA A 562 24.33 17.29 5.29
N ASP A 563 25.13 17.22 6.37
CA ASP A 563 24.65 16.87 7.72
C ASP A 563 23.83 18.03 8.30
N PRO A 564 22.52 17.87 8.56
CA PRO A 564 21.72 18.95 9.12
C PRO A 564 21.99 19.22 10.61
N SER A 565 22.75 18.36 11.31
CA SER A 565 23.07 18.47 12.74
C SER A 565 24.05 19.61 13.07
N GLU A 566 24.76 20.16 12.08
CA GLU A 566 25.65 21.32 12.26
C GLU A 566 24.90 22.67 12.33
N LYS A 567 23.59 22.66 12.64
CA LYS A 567 22.81 23.88 13.00
C LYS A 567 23.12 24.44 14.41
N ILE A 568 24.24 24.05 15.05
CA ILE A 568 24.80 24.73 16.24
C ILE A 568 25.98 25.63 15.84
N ASN A 569 25.73 26.57 14.92
CA ASN A 569 26.36 27.89 14.78
C ASN A 569 26.19 28.36 13.32
N THR A 570 25.01 28.89 13.01
CA THR A 570 24.67 29.54 11.72
C THR A 570 25.46 30.83 11.43
N LYS A 571 26.64 31.01 12.04
CA LYS A 571 27.50 32.20 11.90
C LYS A 571 28.98 31.88 11.62
N THR A 572 29.40 30.63 11.59
CA THR A 572 30.80 30.28 11.29
C THR A 572 30.93 29.79 9.85
N LYS A 573 31.46 30.66 8.96
CA LYS A 573 32.13 30.20 7.73
C LYS A 573 33.16 29.14 8.13
N ASN A 574 33.19 27.98 7.45
CA ASN A 574 34.14 26.85 7.58
C ASN A 574 33.54 25.51 8.05
N GLN A 575 32.30 25.17 7.70
CA GLN A 575 31.81 23.79 7.87
C GLN A 575 32.56 22.82 6.91
N PRO A 576 32.66 21.51 7.23
CA PRO A 576 33.29 20.52 6.35
C PRO A 576 32.71 20.52 4.92
N ILE A 577 31.40 20.77 4.79
CA ILE A 577 30.73 20.93 3.50
C ILE A 577 31.22 22.17 2.75
N ASP A 578 31.37 23.32 3.42
CA ASP A 578 31.86 24.56 2.80
C ASP A 578 33.22 24.32 2.15
N ILE A 579 34.13 23.68 2.90
CA ILE A 579 35.48 23.36 2.44
C ILE A 579 35.43 22.40 1.26
N THR A 580 34.58 21.38 1.32
CA THR A 580 34.45 20.36 0.26
C THR A 580 33.90 20.97 -1.02
N VAL A 581 32.81 21.73 -0.94
CA VAL A 581 32.20 22.43 -2.07
C VAL A 581 33.18 23.45 -2.67
N GLU A 582 33.82 24.28 -1.83
CA GLU A 582 34.80 25.27 -2.30
C GLU A 582 36.00 24.60 -2.99
N LEU A 583 36.50 23.50 -2.44
CA LEU A 583 37.62 22.76 -3.01
C LEU A 583 37.25 22.15 -4.38
N LEU A 584 36.05 21.61 -4.52
CA LEU A 584 35.57 21.07 -5.80
C LEU A 584 35.40 22.17 -6.86
N LEU A 585 34.74 23.28 -6.49
CA LEU A 585 34.47 24.39 -7.40
C LEU A 585 35.76 25.08 -7.87
N THR A 586 36.70 25.37 -6.95
CA THR A 586 38.01 25.96 -7.29
C THR A 586 38.84 25.11 -8.25
N HIS A 587 38.57 23.80 -8.32
CA HIS A 587 39.23 22.86 -9.22
C HIS A 587 38.39 22.47 -10.45
N GLY A 588 37.33 23.24 -10.74
CA GLY A 588 36.56 23.14 -11.98
C GLY A 588 35.35 22.21 -11.92
N ALA A 589 34.80 21.92 -10.73
CA ALA A 589 33.51 21.25 -10.64
C ALA A 589 32.41 22.13 -11.25
N ASP A 590 31.55 21.53 -12.07
CA ASP A 590 30.45 22.24 -12.72
C ASP A 590 29.28 22.39 -11.74
N ILE A 591 29.10 23.61 -11.23
CA ILE A 591 28.04 23.98 -10.28
C ILE A 591 26.64 23.86 -10.87
N ASN A 592 26.53 23.97 -12.19
CA ASN A 592 25.28 23.99 -12.95
C ASN A 592 25.06 22.69 -13.73
N PHE A 593 25.91 21.68 -13.53
CA PHE A 593 25.70 20.38 -14.16
C PHE A 593 24.32 19.85 -13.78
N CYS A 594 23.47 19.59 -14.77
CA CYS A 594 22.13 19.08 -14.55
C CYS A 594 21.98 17.73 -15.24
N ASP A 595 21.75 16.68 -14.44
CA ASP A 595 21.45 15.35 -14.96
C ASP A 595 19.92 15.21 -15.17
N PRO A 596 19.43 14.58 -16.26
CA PRO A 596 18.00 14.44 -16.52
C PRO A 596 17.22 13.68 -15.44
N LEU A 597 17.87 12.78 -14.69
CA LEU A 597 17.23 11.99 -13.64
C LEU A 597 17.46 12.59 -12.25
N VAL A 598 18.68 13.09 -11.98
CA VAL A 598 19.07 13.55 -10.64
C VAL A 598 18.79 15.04 -10.41
N GLY A 599 18.82 15.87 -11.47
CA GLY A 599 18.78 17.33 -11.38
C GLY A 599 20.18 17.95 -11.22
N SER A 600 20.25 19.23 -10.85
CA SER A 600 21.51 19.94 -10.56
C SER A 600 21.91 19.85 -9.08
N PRO A 601 23.15 20.20 -8.68
CA PRO A 601 23.53 20.30 -7.27
C PRO A 601 22.53 21.16 -6.47
N LEU A 602 22.05 22.25 -7.07
CA LEU A 602 21.10 23.14 -6.42
C LEU A 602 19.70 22.51 -6.25
N HIS A 603 19.24 21.69 -7.20
CA HIS A 603 18.03 20.87 -7.03
C HIS A 603 18.18 19.86 -5.90
N ILE A 604 19.35 19.21 -5.78
CA ILE A 604 19.63 18.27 -4.71
C ILE A 604 19.61 18.98 -3.35
N ALA A 605 20.33 20.10 -3.19
CA ALA A 605 20.35 20.87 -1.95
C ALA A 605 18.94 21.24 -1.46
N SER A 606 18.08 21.60 -2.41
CA SER A 606 16.69 21.97 -2.17
C SER A 606 15.82 20.77 -1.79
N ARG A 607 16.00 19.61 -2.45
CA ARG A 607 15.32 18.36 -2.09
C ARG A 607 15.74 17.82 -0.73
N GLU A 608 16.96 18.12 -0.28
CA GLU A 608 17.47 17.72 1.03
C GLU A 608 17.26 18.77 2.14
N TRP A 609 16.59 19.89 1.82
CA TRP A 609 16.09 20.89 2.77
C TRP A 609 17.24 21.55 3.55
N ASN A 610 18.37 21.77 2.88
CA ASN A 610 19.56 22.38 3.47
C ASN A 610 19.72 23.84 3.02
N ASP A 611 19.08 24.75 3.76
CA ASP A 611 19.09 26.20 3.54
C ASP A 611 20.51 26.73 3.30
N HIS A 612 21.45 26.37 4.19
CA HIS A 612 22.85 26.79 4.14
C HIS A 612 23.55 26.34 2.85
N THR A 613 23.26 25.13 2.36
CA THR A 613 23.87 24.62 1.13
C THR A 613 23.27 25.27 -0.11
N VAL A 614 21.96 25.58 -0.09
CA VAL A 614 21.31 26.38 -1.14
C VAL A 614 21.94 27.77 -1.20
N GLU A 615 22.11 28.44 -0.05
CA GLU A 615 22.78 29.75 0.05
C GLU A 615 24.22 29.68 -0.49
N LEU A 616 25.01 28.70 -0.04
CA LEU A 616 26.40 28.50 -0.46
C LEU A 616 26.53 28.31 -1.97
N LEU A 617 25.69 27.46 -2.58
CA LEU A 617 25.72 27.21 -4.02
C LEU A 617 25.33 28.47 -4.82
N LEU A 618 24.31 29.19 -4.38
CA LEU A 618 23.89 30.43 -5.03
C LEU A 618 24.95 31.54 -4.94
N ASP A 619 25.59 31.71 -3.78
CA ASP A 619 26.71 32.64 -3.61
C ASP A 619 27.93 32.28 -4.47
N LYS A 620 28.09 31.00 -4.84
CA LYS A 620 29.14 30.51 -5.74
C LYS A 620 28.72 30.48 -7.22
N GLY A 621 27.55 31.03 -7.58
CA GLY A 621 27.12 31.22 -8.96
C GLY A 621 26.29 30.08 -9.55
N ALA A 622 25.61 29.28 -8.71
CA ALA A 622 24.61 28.34 -9.20
C ALA A 622 23.45 29.08 -9.90
N ASP A 623 22.96 28.52 -11.00
CA ASP A 623 21.84 29.06 -11.75
C ASP A 623 20.54 28.84 -10.96
N ILE A 624 20.06 29.93 -10.39
CA ILE A 624 18.85 30.01 -9.57
C ILE A 624 17.59 29.58 -10.33
N ASN A 625 17.59 29.72 -11.65
CA ASN A 625 16.47 29.37 -12.53
C ASN A 625 16.66 28.03 -13.24
N SER A 626 17.68 27.25 -12.85
CA SER A 626 17.80 25.88 -13.33
C SER A 626 16.55 25.09 -12.96
N CYS A 627 16.08 24.28 -13.90
CA CYS A 627 14.89 23.46 -13.75
C CYS A 627 15.21 21.99 -14.01
N ASP A 628 14.39 21.10 -13.45
CA ASP A 628 14.52 19.68 -13.71
C ASP A 628 13.80 19.24 -15.01
N LYS A 629 13.66 17.93 -15.22
CA LYS A 629 12.98 17.34 -16.38
C LYS A 629 11.53 17.79 -16.55
N ASP A 630 10.86 18.11 -15.44
CA ASP A 630 9.47 18.55 -15.40
C ASP A 630 9.36 20.08 -15.48
N LYS A 631 10.50 20.75 -15.76
CA LYS A 631 10.67 22.20 -15.74
C LYS A 631 10.35 22.84 -14.39
N GLU A 632 10.35 22.07 -13.30
CA GLU A 632 10.20 22.64 -11.97
C GLU A 632 11.51 23.31 -11.56
N THR A 633 11.45 24.62 -11.32
CA THR A 633 12.55 25.36 -10.68
C THR A 633 12.59 25.06 -9.19
N ILE A 634 13.68 25.45 -8.52
CA ILE A 634 13.78 25.32 -7.06
C ILE A 634 12.68 26.11 -6.35
N LEU A 635 12.29 27.25 -6.91
CA LEU A 635 11.22 28.07 -6.36
C LEU A 635 9.89 27.29 -6.34
N HIS A 636 9.61 26.44 -7.34
CA HIS A 636 8.44 25.53 -7.31
C HIS A 636 8.53 24.55 -6.15
N LYS A 637 9.68 23.90 -5.99
CA LYS A 637 9.87 22.88 -4.94
C LYS A 637 9.78 23.48 -3.55
N ALA A 638 10.50 24.56 -3.29
CA ALA A 638 10.45 25.28 -2.01
C ALA A 638 9.04 25.80 -1.69
N SER A 639 8.31 26.26 -2.72
CA SER A 639 6.93 26.73 -2.58
C SER A 639 5.96 25.59 -2.28
N LYS A 640 6.14 24.42 -2.90
CA LYS A 640 5.35 23.22 -2.64
C LYS A 640 5.61 22.65 -1.23
N THR A 641 6.86 22.67 -0.78
CA THR A 641 7.24 22.03 0.49
C THR A 641 7.10 22.91 1.72
N GLY A 642 6.81 24.20 1.57
CA GLY A 642 6.56 25.10 2.71
C GLY A 642 7.80 25.81 3.26
N HIS A 643 8.88 25.96 2.46
CA HIS A 643 10.11 26.63 2.90
C HIS A 643 10.12 28.13 2.68
N GLU A 644 9.41 28.88 3.53
CA GLU A 644 9.30 30.33 3.41
C GLU A 644 10.66 31.05 3.38
N GLY A 645 11.61 30.67 4.25
CA GLY A 645 12.95 31.27 4.29
C GLY A 645 13.75 31.07 2.99
N ILE A 646 13.67 29.88 2.39
CA ILE A 646 14.31 29.60 1.10
C ILE A 646 13.61 30.38 -0.02
N VAL A 647 12.27 30.42 -0.03
CA VAL A 647 11.50 31.20 -1.02
C VAL A 647 11.91 32.67 -0.95
N GLN A 648 11.97 33.27 0.23
CA GLN A 648 12.42 34.65 0.43
C GLN A 648 13.82 34.87 -0.12
N PHE A 649 14.77 34.00 0.25
CA PHE A 649 16.15 34.11 -0.21
C PHE A 649 16.26 33.99 -1.75
N LEU A 650 15.54 33.04 -2.36
CA LEU A 650 15.53 32.85 -3.81
C LEU A 650 14.99 34.08 -4.55
N LEU A 651 13.88 34.64 -4.06
CA LEU A 651 13.28 35.84 -4.65
C LEU A 651 14.22 37.06 -4.51
N ASP A 652 14.90 37.21 -3.37
CA ASP A 652 15.88 38.28 -3.16
C ASP A 652 17.11 38.15 -4.06
N LYS A 653 17.48 36.92 -4.45
CA LYS A 653 18.55 36.62 -5.41
C LYS A 653 18.08 36.64 -6.87
N GLY A 654 16.83 36.98 -7.15
CA GLY A 654 16.30 37.15 -8.51
C GLY A 654 15.79 35.88 -9.18
N ALA A 655 15.29 34.91 -8.41
CA ALA A 655 14.55 33.77 -8.96
C ALA A 655 13.33 34.25 -9.76
N ASP A 656 13.05 33.61 -10.89
CA ASP A 656 11.88 33.90 -11.70
C ASP A 656 10.60 33.42 -11.00
N ILE A 657 9.91 34.37 -10.39
CA ILE A 657 8.69 34.19 -9.61
C ILE A 657 7.53 33.60 -10.42
N ASN A 658 7.53 33.80 -11.74
CA ASN A 658 6.49 33.32 -12.66
C ASN A 658 6.98 32.22 -13.59
N SER A 659 8.11 31.58 -13.26
CA SER A 659 8.57 30.39 -13.96
C SER A 659 7.46 29.33 -14.01
N CYS A 660 7.39 28.60 -15.12
CA CYS A 660 6.32 27.65 -15.38
C CYS A 660 6.89 26.25 -15.59
N ASP A 661 6.32 25.26 -14.91
CA ASP A 661 6.64 23.86 -15.11
C ASP A 661 6.05 23.30 -16.44
N THR A 662 6.20 21.99 -16.68
CA THR A 662 5.63 21.32 -17.85
C THR A 662 4.11 21.37 -17.90
N LYS A 663 3.40 21.58 -16.80
CA LYS A 663 1.95 21.80 -16.73
C LYS A 663 1.55 23.27 -16.80
N LYS A 664 2.52 24.19 -17.01
CA LYS A 664 2.36 25.64 -16.90
C LYS A 664 1.95 26.10 -15.49
N GLU A 665 2.17 25.28 -14.47
CA GLU A 665 1.97 25.69 -13.08
C GLU A 665 3.14 26.58 -12.65
N THR A 666 2.83 27.62 -11.88
CA THR A 666 3.81 28.54 -11.28
C THR A 666 4.10 28.15 -9.82
N PRO A 667 5.14 28.71 -9.17
CA PRO A 667 5.36 28.49 -7.74
C PRO A 667 4.14 28.88 -6.88
N LEU A 668 3.37 29.89 -7.30
CA LEU A 668 2.13 30.30 -6.66
C LEU A 668 1.05 29.21 -6.72
N HIS A 669 0.95 28.44 -7.82
CA HIS A 669 0.04 27.30 -7.88
C HIS A 669 0.41 26.24 -6.86
N LYS A 670 1.69 25.87 -6.78
CA LYS A 670 2.18 24.84 -5.85
C LYS A 670 1.97 25.24 -4.39
N ALA A 671 2.28 26.50 -4.03
CA ALA A 671 2.03 27.01 -2.69
C ALA A 671 0.53 27.05 -2.36
N SER A 672 -0.30 27.39 -3.34
CA SER A 672 -1.76 27.49 -3.16
C SER A 672 -2.44 26.14 -3.00
N GLU A 673 -2.00 25.14 -3.76
CA GLU A 673 -2.44 23.74 -3.66
C GLU A 673 -2.18 23.15 -2.27
N GLU A 674 -0.98 23.39 -1.73
CA GLU A 674 -0.54 22.83 -0.44
C GLU A 674 -0.98 23.68 0.76
N GLY A 675 -1.47 24.90 0.53
CA GLY A 675 -2.01 25.77 1.59
C GLY A 675 -0.94 26.55 2.38
N HIS A 676 0.23 26.81 1.79
CA HIS A 676 1.33 27.53 2.45
C HIS A 676 1.09 29.04 2.42
N GLU A 677 0.21 29.53 3.29
CA GLU A 677 -0.25 30.93 3.35
C GLU A 677 0.89 31.96 3.35
N GLY A 678 1.92 31.78 4.20
CA GLY A 678 3.07 32.69 4.28
C GLY A 678 3.85 32.80 2.97
N ILE A 679 3.98 31.68 2.24
CA ILE A 679 4.62 31.65 0.92
C ILE A 679 3.74 32.30 -0.13
N VAL A 680 2.43 32.04 -0.13
CA VAL A 680 1.48 32.69 -1.04
C VAL A 680 1.53 34.20 -0.85
N GLN A 681 1.49 34.67 0.40
CA GLN A 681 1.59 36.09 0.75
C GLN A 681 2.90 36.71 0.22
N LEU A 682 4.01 36.03 0.47
CA LEU A 682 5.34 36.46 0.02
C LEU A 682 5.45 36.53 -1.51
N LEU A 683 4.98 35.49 -2.22
CA LEU A 683 5.01 35.44 -3.68
C LEU A 683 4.18 36.59 -4.28
N LEU A 684 2.98 36.84 -3.75
CA LEU A 684 2.12 37.92 -4.22
C LEU A 684 2.74 39.31 -3.95
N ASP A 685 3.33 39.52 -2.77
CA ASP A 685 4.00 40.78 -2.43
C ASP A 685 5.24 41.06 -3.30
N LYS A 686 5.89 40.00 -3.79
CA LYS A 686 7.04 40.07 -4.70
C LYS A 686 6.64 40.09 -6.19
N GLY A 687 5.34 40.16 -6.50
CA GLY A 687 4.84 40.35 -7.86
C GLY A 687 4.52 39.08 -8.64
N ALA A 688 4.19 37.97 -7.96
CA ALA A 688 3.63 36.80 -8.63
C ALA A 688 2.28 37.14 -9.29
N VAL A 689 2.07 36.65 -10.50
CA VAL A 689 0.82 36.90 -11.24
C VAL A 689 -0.30 36.06 -10.65
N ILE A 690 -1.20 36.71 -9.92
CA ILE A 690 -2.25 36.08 -9.11
C ILE A 690 -3.20 35.17 -9.90
N ASN A 691 -3.56 35.57 -11.12
CA ASN A 691 -4.45 34.82 -12.02
C ASN A 691 -3.65 34.10 -13.13
N SER A 692 -2.44 33.63 -12.83
CA SER A 692 -1.70 32.75 -13.76
C SER A 692 -2.52 31.50 -14.03
N CYS A 693 -2.49 30.99 -15.25
CA CYS A 693 -3.25 29.82 -15.67
C CYS A 693 -2.33 28.64 -16.01
N ASP A 694 -2.66 27.46 -15.49
CA ASP A 694 -2.03 26.20 -15.92
C ASP A 694 -2.50 25.78 -17.34
N LYS A 695 -2.07 24.60 -17.80
CA LYS A 695 -2.47 24.05 -19.12
C LYS A 695 -3.98 23.89 -19.31
N ASN A 696 -4.74 23.72 -18.23
CA ASN A 696 -6.18 23.57 -18.23
C ASN A 696 -6.88 24.88 -17.81
N GLU A 697 -6.17 26.01 -17.90
CA GLU A 697 -6.66 27.34 -17.51
C GLU A 697 -7.01 27.48 -16.02
N LYS A 698 -6.58 26.53 -15.17
CA LYS A 698 -6.82 26.63 -13.72
C LYS A 698 -5.88 27.65 -13.10
N THR A 699 -6.45 28.51 -12.26
CA THR A 699 -5.70 29.52 -11.48
C THR A 699 -5.26 28.97 -10.11
N PRO A 700 -4.35 29.65 -9.38
CA PRO A 700 -4.02 29.28 -8.00
C PRO A 700 -5.25 29.20 -7.09
N LEU A 701 -6.26 30.05 -7.32
CA LEU A 701 -7.53 30.01 -6.60
C LEU A 701 -8.32 28.72 -6.86
N HIS A 702 -8.31 28.18 -8.09
CA HIS A 702 -8.90 26.86 -8.37
C HIS A 702 -8.21 25.75 -7.59
N LYS A 703 -6.86 25.76 -7.52
CA LYS A 703 -6.08 24.76 -6.78
C LYS A 703 -6.37 24.84 -5.29
N ALA A 704 -6.30 26.04 -4.70
CA ALA A 704 -6.62 26.23 -3.28
C ALA A 704 -8.06 25.82 -2.95
N SER A 705 -9.01 26.11 -3.85
CA SER A 705 -10.42 25.77 -3.66
C SER A 705 -10.69 24.27 -3.76
N ALA A 706 -10.07 23.58 -4.72
CA ALA A 706 -10.18 22.13 -4.90
C ALA A 706 -9.58 21.32 -3.72
N TRP A 707 -8.63 21.89 -2.99
CA TRP A 707 -7.98 21.24 -1.83
C TRP A 707 -8.44 21.79 -0.48
N GLY A 708 -9.47 22.65 -0.47
CA GLY A 708 -10.08 23.15 0.77
C GLY A 708 -9.17 24.05 1.60
N ARG A 709 -8.24 24.76 0.97
CA ARG A 709 -7.26 25.62 1.66
C ARG A 709 -7.88 26.98 2.01
N GLU A 710 -8.79 27.00 2.98
CA GLU A 710 -9.61 28.18 3.35
C GLU A 710 -8.78 29.47 3.53
N SER A 711 -7.75 29.46 4.37
CA SER A 711 -6.92 30.65 4.63
C SER A 711 -6.23 31.16 3.36
N THR A 712 -5.77 30.25 2.50
CA THR A 712 -5.15 30.59 1.22
C THR A 712 -6.16 31.15 0.23
N VAL A 713 -7.37 30.59 0.18
CA VAL A 713 -8.48 31.12 -0.63
C VAL A 713 -8.82 32.54 -0.18
N GLN A 714 -8.96 32.78 1.12
CA GLN A 714 -9.20 34.10 1.70
C GLN A 714 -8.10 35.09 1.28
N LEU A 715 -6.84 34.69 1.44
CA LEU A 715 -5.69 35.50 1.08
C LEU A 715 -5.64 35.87 -0.40
N LEU A 716 -5.86 34.90 -1.30
CA LEU A 716 -5.89 35.12 -2.74
C LEU A 716 -7.02 36.10 -3.12
N LEU A 717 -8.21 35.94 -2.55
CA LEU A 717 -9.34 36.84 -2.79
C LEU A 717 -9.06 38.26 -2.28
N ASP A 718 -8.48 38.40 -1.09
CA ASP A 718 -8.10 39.71 -0.52
C ASP A 718 -7.01 40.41 -1.34
N LYS A 719 -6.16 39.65 -2.04
CA LYS A 719 -5.16 40.16 -2.99
C LYS A 719 -5.69 40.37 -4.41
N GLY A 720 -6.99 40.16 -4.65
CA GLY A 720 -7.65 40.45 -5.92
C GLY A 720 -7.63 39.31 -6.94
N ALA A 721 -7.55 38.06 -6.50
CA ALA A 721 -7.79 36.92 -7.38
C ALA A 721 -9.21 36.99 -7.95
N ASP A 722 -9.37 36.64 -9.22
CA ASP A 722 -10.69 36.64 -9.85
C ASP A 722 -11.50 35.42 -9.40
N ILE A 723 -12.53 35.70 -8.59
CA ILE A 723 -13.37 34.69 -7.95
C ILE A 723 -14.18 33.83 -8.93
N ASN A 724 -14.44 34.35 -10.12
CA ASN A 724 -15.24 33.69 -11.17
C ASN A 724 -14.39 33.31 -12.39
N SER A 725 -13.06 33.26 -12.27
CA SER A 725 -12.21 32.71 -13.32
C SER A 725 -12.67 31.31 -13.71
N CYS A 726 -12.58 30.99 -14.99
CA CYS A 726 -13.02 29.72 -15.55
C CYS A 726 -11.82 28.91 -16.04
N ASP A 727 -11.85 27.61 -15.79
CA ASP A 727 -10.94 26.66 -16.44
C ASP A 727 -11.40 26.26 -17.85
N THR A 728 -10.72 25.32 -18.52
CA THR A 728 -11.08 24.87 -19.88
C THR A 728 -12.48 24.28 -20.00
N ASN A 729 -13.06 23.80 -18.90
CA ASN A 729 -14.43 23.29 -18.84
C ASN A 729 -15.43 24.36 -18.39
N LYS A 730 -15.01 25.63 -18.30
CA LYS A 730 -15.76 26.74 -17.70
C LYS A 730 -16.11 26.53 -16.22
N GLU A 731 -15.41 25.64 -15.54
CA GLU A 731 -15.62 25.44 -14.11
C GLU A 731 -14.94 26.58 -13.33
N THR A 732 -15.64 27.11 -12.33
CA THR A 732 -15.13 28.16 -11.43
C THR A 732 -14.50 27.56 -10.16
N PRO A 733 -13.77 28.33 -9.34
CA PRO A 733 -13.29 27.85 -8.04
C PRO A 733 -14.42 27.31 -7.15
N LEU A 734 -15.62 27.90 -7.24
CA LEU A 734 -16.81 27.43 -6.53
C LEU A 734 -17.28 26.04 -7.02
N HIS A 735 -17.17 25.73 -8.31
CA HIS A 735 -17.43 24.37 -8.81
C HIS A 735 -16.48 23.38 -8.17
N LYS A 736 -15.17 23.69 -8.12
CA LYS A 736 -14.16 22.79 -7.54
C LYS A 736 -14.30 22.59 -6.03
N ALA A 737 -14.57 23.65 -5.27
CA ALA A 737 -14.85 23.51 -3.85
C ALA A 737 -16.15 22.72 -3.58
N SER A 738 -17.15 22.87 -4.46
CA SER A 738 -18.44 22.16 -4.32
C SER A 738 -18.36 20.70 -4.72
N GLU A 739 -17.60 20.39 -5.77
CA GLU A 739 -17.29 19.03 -6.24
C GLU A 739 -16.56 18.23 -5.17
N GLU A 740 -15.61 18.84 -4.46
CA GLU A 740 -14.81 18.16 -3.42
C GLU A 740 -15.40 18.28 -1.99
N GLY A 741 -16.57 18.93 -1.85
CA GLY A 741 -17.31 18.98 -0.59
C GLY A 741 -16.69 19.87 0.50
N HIS A 742 -15.87 20.85 0.11
CA HIS A 742 -15.20 21.75 1.05
C HIS A 742 -16.12 22.88 1.53
N GLU A 743 -17.03 22.56 2.44
CA GLU A 743 -18.08 23.46 2.97
C GLU A 743 -17.56 24.84 3.38
N SER A 744 -16.51 24.92 4.20
CA SER A 744 -15.95 26.20 4.68
C SER A 744 -15.43 27.07 3.55
N THR A 745 -14.79 26.46 2.55
CA THR A 745 -14.31 27.16 1.34
C THR A 745 -15.46 27.62 0.46
N VAL A 746 -16.51 26.80 0.30
CA VAL A 746 -17.74 27.17 -0.41
C VAL A 746 -18.41 28.37 0.27
N GLN A 747 -18.56 28.33 1.59
CA GLN A 747 -19.11 29.43 2.39
C GLN A 747 -18.32 30.72 2.16
N LEU A 748 -16.98 30.64 2.25
CA LEU A 748 -16.09 31.77 2.03
C LEU A 748 -16.24 32.36 0.61
N LEU A 749 -16.23 31.52 -0.42
CA LEU A 749 -16.40 31.98 -1.81
C LEU A 749 -17.75 32.69 -2.01
N LEU A 750 -18.83 32.14 -1.43
CA LEU A 750 -20.17 32.75 -1.51
C LEU A 750 -20.26 34.06 -0.72
N ASP A 751 -19.62 34.16 0.44
CA ASP A 751 -19.54 35.41 1.22
C ASP A 751 -18.73 36.50 0.51
N LYS A 752 -17.84 36.11 -0.40
CA LYS A 752 -17.08 36.99 -1.31
C LYS A 752 -17.77 37.20 -2.66
N GLU A 753 -19.07 36.89 -2.75
CA GLU A 753 -19.92 37.12 -3.92
C GLU A 753 -19.55 36.31 -5.17
N ALA A 754 -19.05 35.07 -5.00
CA ALA A 754 -18.93 34.12 -6.11
C ALA A 754 -20.30 33.87 -6.76
N ASP A 755 -20.35 33.73 -8.09
CA ASP A 755 -21.61 33.45 -8.78
C ASP A 755 -22.06 32.01 -8.52
N ILE A 756 -23.05 31.88 -7.63
CA ILE A 756 -23.61 30.61 -7.18
C ILE A 756 -24.27 29.79 -8.29
N ASN A 757 -24.66 30.42 -9.41
CA ASN A 757 -25.35 29.77 -10.53
C ASN A 757 -24.52 29.79 -11.82
N SER A 758 -23.21 30.04 -11.72
CA SER A 758 -22.31 29.89 -12.87
C SER A 758 -22.42 28.48 -13.47
N CYS A 759 -22.26 28.39 -14.78
CA CYS A 759 -22.46 27.16 -15.54
C CYS A 759 -21.17 26.74 -16.23
N ASP A 760 -20.82 25.46 -16.11
CA ASP A 760 -19.73 24.84 -16.86
C ASP A 760 -20.11 24.60 -18.35
N THR A 761 -19.25 23.91 -19.11
CA THR A 761 -19.51 23.56 -20.53
C THR A 761 -20.75 22.67 -20.73
N ASN A 762 -21.12 21.88 -19.73
CA ASN A 762 -22.32 21.03 -19.71
C ASN A 762 -23.53 21.76 -19.11
N LYS A 763 -23.43 23.06 -18.83
CA LYS A 763 -24.43 23.85 -18.09
C LYS A 763 -24.70 23.35 -16.68
N GLU A 764 -23.78 22.58 -16.10
CA GLU A 764 -23.87 22.17 -14.70
C GLU A 764 -23.46 23.33 -13.81
N THR A 765 -24.16 23.48 -12.68
CA THR A 765 -23.87 24.50 -11.64
C THR A 765 -23.09 23.87 -10.49
N PRO A 766 -22.53 24.66 -9.55
CA PRO A 766 -21.88 24.10 -8.35
C PRO A 766 -22.81 23.17 -7.55
N LEU A 767 -24.12 23.44 -7.55
CA LEU A 767 -25.13 22.59 -6.93
C LEU A 767 -25.25 21.22 -7.62
N HIS A 768 -25.08 21.14 -8.94
CA HIS A 768 -25.02 19.85 -9.65
C HIS A 768 -23.81 19.03 -9.19
N LYS A 769 -22.61 19.64 -9.16
CA LYS A 769 -21.38 18.95 -8.76
C LYS A 769 -21.47 18.43 -7.32
N ALA A 770 -21.93 19.27 -6.38
CA ALA A 770 -22.13 18.86 -4.99
C ALA A 770 -23.17 17.73 -4.84
N SER A 771 -24.26 17.79 -5.63
CA SER A 771 -25.31 16.78 -5.59
C SER A 771 -24.91 15.46 -6.24
N GLU A 772 -24.08 15.49 -7.30
CA GLU A 772 -23.49 14.31 -7.94
C GLU A 772 -22.56 13.56 -7.01
N LYS A 773 -21.81 14.28 -6.15
CA LYS A 773 -20.88 13.69 -5.17
C LYS A 773 -21.50 13.42 -3.80
N GLY A 774 -22.75 13.83 -3.58
CA GLY A 774 -23.50 13.56 -2.35
C GLY A 774 -23.07 14.39 -1.15
N HIS A 775 -22.48 15.57 -1.38
CA HIS A 775 -22.01 16.45 -0.31
C HIS A 775 -23.17 17.24 0.32
N GLU A 776 -23.94 16.57 1.18
CA GLU A 776 -25.17 17.10 1.80
C GLU A 776 -25.00 18.49 2.42
N SER A 777 -23.98 18.71 3.26
CA SER A 777 -23.76 20.01 3.91
C SER A 777 -23.49 21.13 2.91
N THR A 778 -22.72 20.83 1.85
CA THR A 778 -22.44 21.79 0.77
C THR A 778 -23.69 22.07 -0.05
N VAL A 779 -24.51 21.05 -0.33
CA VAL A 779 -25.82 21.22 -0.99
C VAL A 779 -26.74 22.10 -0.15
N GLN A 780 -26.84 21.85 1.15
CA GLN A 780 -27.63 22.64 2.10
C GLN A 780 -27.18 24.10 2.08
N LEU A 781 -25.88 24.34 2.17
CA LEU A 781 -25.28 25.67 2.14
C LEU A 781 -25.58 26.41 0.83
N LEU A 782 -25.38 25.77 -0.32
CA LEU A 782 -25.67 26.36 -1.63
C LEU A 782 -27.15 26.73 -1.75
N LEU A 783 -28.06 25.86 -1.30
CA LEU A 783 -29.50 26.14 -1.31
C LEU A 783 -29.87 27.30 -0.39
N ASP A 784 -29.30 27.37 0.81
CA ASP A 784 -29.55 28.46 1.77
C ASP A 784 -29.02 29.81 1.27
N LYS A 785 -27.98 29.80 0.43
CA LYS A 785 -27.42 30.97 -0.25
C LYS A 785 -28.11 31.30 -1.58
N GLY A 786 -29.16 30.57 -1.96
CA GLY A 786 -30.02 30.90 -3.11
C GLY A 786 -29.61 30.24 -4.43
N ALA A 787 -28.92 29.10 -4.40
CA ALA A 787 -28.67 28.31 -5.61
C ALA A 787 -30.00 27.88 -6.24
N ASN A 788 -30.08 27.90 -7.57
CA ASN A 788 -31.26 27.45 -8.29
C ASN A 788 -31.39 25.92 -8.19
N ILE A 789 -32.24 25.46 -7.28
CA ILE A 789 -32.52 24.04 -7.02
C ILE A 789 -33.00 23.26 -8.26
N ASN A 790 -33.60 23.96 -9.23
CA ASN A 790 -34.12 23.38 -10.47
C ASN A 790 -33.32 23.85 -11.70
N ALA A 791 -32.06 24.25 -11.54
CA ALA A 791 -31.18 24.49 -12.68
C ALA A 791 -31.07 23.21 -13.52
N CYS A 792 -30.95 23.36 -14.84
CA CYS A 792 -30.90 22.25 -15.77
C CYS A 792 -29.60 22.29 -16.58
N ASP A 793 -28.93 21.15 -16.69
CA ASP A 793 -27.77 20.95 -17.55
C ASP A 793 -28.17 20.83 -19.04
N ILE A 794 -27.22 20.52 -19.93
CA ILE A 794 -27.47 20.31 -21.37
C ILE A 794 -28.47 19.18 -21.67
N ASN A 795 -28.56 18.19 -20.80
CA ASN A 795 -29.46 17.04 -20.91
C ASN A 795 -30.82 17.31 -20.28
N LYS A 796 -31.01 18.50 -19.66
CA LYS A 796 -32.15 18.89 -18.83
C LYS A 796 -32.22 18.15 -17.49
N GLU A 797 -31.11 17.56 -17.03
CA GLU A 797 -31.00 17.00 -15.70
C GLU A 797 -30.80 18.14 -14.70
N ASN A 798 -31.48 18.06 -13.55
CA ASN A 798 -31.31 18.98 -12.43
C ASN A 798 -30.47 18.32 -11.32
N PRO A 799 -30.08 19.04 -10.24
CA PRO A 799 -29.29 18.47 -9.15
C PRO A 799 -29.91 17.23 -8.49
N LEU A 800 -31.25 17.16 -8.42
CA LEU A 800 -31.98 16.00 -7.91
C LEU A 800 -31.78 14.76 -8.80
N HIS A 801 -31.61 14.92 -10.12
CA HIS A 801 -31.27 13.81 -11.02
C HIS A 801 -29.88 13.26 -10.74
N LYS A 802 -28.88 14.15 -10.60
CA LYS A 802 -27.52 13.72 -10.27
C LYS A 802 -27.48 12.96 -8.94
N ALA A 803 -28.14 13.49 -7.90
CA ALA A 803 -28.22 12.83 -6.60
C ALA A 803 -28.94 11.47 -6.65
N SER A 804 -30.05 11.37 -7.41
CA SER A 804 -30.84 10.13 -7.51
C SER A 804 -30.11 9.04 -8.31
N LYS A 805 -29.43 9.42 -9.40
CA LYS A 805 -28.64 8.52 -10.24
C LYS A 805 -27.49 7.85 -9.48
N TRP A 806 -26.85 8.60 -8.59
CA TRP A 806 -25.74 8.11 -7.76
C TRP A 806 -26.15 7.62 -6.37
N GLY A 807 -27.45 7.64 -6.04
CA GLY A 807 -27.98 7.04 -4.81
C GLY A 807 -27.74 7.83 -3.53
N HIS A 808 -27.50 9.13 -3.63
CA HIS A 808 -27.20 9.99 -2.47
C HIS A 808 -28.46 10.33 -1.68
N GLU A 809 -28.96 9.36 -0.91
CA GLU A 809 -30.25 9.41 -0.22
C GLU A 809 -30.49 10.70 0.58
N SER A 810 -29.53 11.11 1.43
CA SER A 810 -29.67 12.31 2.25
C SER A 810 -29.76 13.58 1.40
N THR A 811 -28.97 13.65 0.32
CA THR A 811 -29.00 14.76 -0.63
C THR A 811 -30.32 14.79 -1.40
N VAL A 812 -30.83 13.63 -1.82
CA VAL A 812 -32.16 13.49 -2.43
C VAL A 812 -33.25 13.99 -1.48
N GLN A 813 -33.22 13.56 -0.21
CA GLN A 813 -34.19 14.00 0.80
C GLN A 813 -34.15 15.52 0.97
N LEU A 814 -32.96 16.08 1.12
CA LEU A 814 -32.74 17.51 1.29
C LEU A 814 -33.29 18.31 0.11
N LEU A 815 -32.97 17.91 -1.12
CA LEU A 815 -33.46 18.58 -2.33
C LEU A 815 -34.98 18.51 -2.43
N LEU A 816 -35.59 17.37 -2.11
CA LEU A 816 -37.05 17.21 -2.09
C LEU A 816 -37.71 18.09 -1.02
N ASP A 817 -37.15 18.16 0.18
CA ASP A 817 -37.67 18.99 1.27
C ASP A 817 -37.54 20.50 0.98
N LYS A 818 -36.53 20.89 0.20
CA LYS A 818 -36.34 22.26 -0.29
C LYS A 818 -37.14 22.59 -1.56
N GLY A 819 -37.96 21.66 -2.05
CA GLY A 819 -38.92 21.88 -3.13
C GLY A 819 -38.41 21.62 -4.55
N ALA A 820 -37.40 20.76 -4.72
CA ALA A 820 -36.99 20.27 -6.04
C ALA A 820 -38.16 19.57 -6.76
N TYR A 821 -38.28 19.76 -8.07
CA TYR A 821 -39.37 19.14 -8.84
C TYR A 821 -39.12 17.64 -9.05
N ILE A 822 -40.00 16.80 -8.49
CA ILE A 822 -39.90 15.33 -8.55
C ILE A 822 -40.31 14.72 -9.90
N ASN A 823 -41.10 15.43 -10.70
CA ASN A 823 -41.63 14.95 -11.98
C ASN A 823 -41.06 15.72 -13.19
N SER A 824 -39.91 16.39 -13.03
CA SER A 824 -39.21 16.98 -14.17
C SER A 824 -38.66 15.88 -15.08
N CYS A 825 -39.13 15.80 -16.32
CA CYS A 825 -38.64 14.88 -17.33
C CYS A 825 -37.53 15.53 -18.19
N TYR A 826 -36.48 14.78 -18.53
CA TYR A 826 -35.36 15.28 -19.35
C TYR A 826 -35.39 14.73 -20.80
N THR A 827 -34.32 14.84 -21.59
CA THR A 827 -34.30 14.62 -23.06
C THR A 827 -34.89 13.29 -23.58
N HIS A 828 -35.02 12.25 -22.73
CA HIS A 828 -35.61 10.95 -23.08
C HIS A 828 -36.89 10.59 -22.31
N LYS A 829 -37.49 11.54 -21.57
CA LYS A 829 -38.61 11.30 -20.64
C LYS A 829 -38.35 10.29 -19.52
N ASP A 830 -37.15 9.76 -19.39
CA ASP A 830 -36.73 9.01 -18.21
C ASP A 830 -37.00 9.83 -16.94
N THR A 831 -37.42 9.14 -15.90
CA THR A 831 -37.76 9.76 -14.62
C THR A 831 -36.66 9.56 -13.60
N LEU A 832 -36.65 10.44 -12.59
CA LEU A 832 -35.82 10.29 -11.40
C LEU A 832 -35.92 8.90 -10.78
N LEU A 833 -37.13 8.33 -10.78
CA LEU A 833 -37.41 7.00 -10.28
C LEU A 833 -36.73 5.93 -11.15
N SER A 834 -36.81 6.04 -12.48
CA SER A 834 -36.15 5.11 -13.42
C SER A 834 -34.63 5.03 -13.19
N TYR A 835 -33.95 6.16 -12.99
CA TYR A 835 -32.51 6.17 -12.72
C TYR A 835 -32.15 5.56 -11.36
N ALA A 836 -32.92 5.86 -10.31
CA ALA A 836 -32.71 5.25 -9.01
C ALA A 836 -32.94 3.73 -9.05
N CYS A 837 -33.89 3.28 -9.87
CA CYS A 837 -34.16 1.86 -10.13
C CYS A 837 -33.05 1.19 -10.93
N GLU A 838 -32.56 1.79 -12.01
CA GLU A 838 -31.43 1.29 -12.81
C GLU A 838 -30.14 1.17 -11.98
N GLY A 839 -29.89 2.17 -11.13
CA GLY A 839 -28.70 2.23 -10.26
C GLY A 839 -28.75 1.36 -9.00
N GLY A 840 -29.88 0.73 -8.68
CA GLY A 840 -29.98 -0.15 -7.51
C GLY A 840 -30.16 0.56 -6.16
N HIS A 841 -30.62 1.82 -6.17
CA HIS A 841 -30.68 2.66 -4.98
C HIS A 841 -32.01 2.54 -4.23
N GLU A 842 -32.24 1.40 -3.57
CA GLU A 842 -33.53 1.04 -2.94
C GLU A 842 -34.09 2.12 -1.99
N SER A 843 -33.28 2.68 -1.09
CA SER A 843 -33.72 3.75 -0.18
C SER A 843 -34.16 5.02 -0.92
N THR A 844 -33.47 5.35 -2.01
CA THR A 844 -33.79 6.49 -2.87
C THR A 844 -35.10 6.24 -3.62
N VAL A 845 -35.29 5.04 -4.16
CA VAL A 845 -36.56 4.60 -4.78
C VAL A 845 -37.72 4.73 -3.80
N GLN A 846 -37.58 4.17 -2.59
CA GLN A 846 -38.59 4.24 -1.54
C GLN A 846 -39.00 5.69 -1.25
N ARG A 847 -38.00 6.57 -1.11
CA ARG A 847 -38.18 7.99 -0.79
C ARG A 847 -38.84 8.78 -1.92
N LEU A 848 -38.44 8.52 -3.16
CA LEU A 848 -39.07 9.13 -4.35
C LEU A 848 -40.55 8.71 -4.45
N LEU A 849 -40.86 7.43 -4.24
CA LEU A 849 -42.24 6.92 -4.22
C LEU A 849 -43.08 7.57 -3.10
N ASP A 850 -42.52 7.69 -1.89
CA ASP A 850 -43.23 8.30 -0.76
C ASP A 850 -43.50 9.80 -0.95
N LYS A 851 -42.70 10.47 -1.80
CA LYS A 851 -42.89 11.87 -2.20
C LYS A 851 -43.74 12.02 -3.48
N GLY A 852 -44.32 10.94 -3.98
CA GLY A 852 -45.29 10.95 -5.08
C GLY A 852 -44.71 10.88 -6.48
N ALA A 853 -43.51 10.31 -6.65
CA ALA A 853 -43.02 9.93 -7.97
C ALA A 853 -44.00 8.95 -8.64
N ASP A 854 -44.28 9.14 -9.93
CA ASP A 854 -45.17 8.26 -10.67
C ASP A 854 -44.50 6.91 -10.91
N ILE A 855 -45.03 5.86 -10.29
CA ILE A 855 -44.48 4.50 -10.35
C ILE A 855 -44.51 3.87 -11.75
N ASN A 856 -45.40 4.35 -12.62
CA ASN A 856 -45.59 3.82 -13.97
C ASN A 856 -45.16 4.80 -15.06
N SER A 857 -44.45 5.88 -14.69
CA SER A 857 -43.91 6.82 -15.67
C SER A 857 -42.93 6.13 -16.61
N CYS A 858 -43.06 6.33 -17.90
CA CYS A 858 -42.21 5.67 -18.88
C CYS A 858 -41.41 6.64 -19.75
N ASP A 859 -40.28 6.14 -20.24
CA ASP A 859 -39.37 6.87 -21.12
C ASP A 859 -39.91 6.94 -22.57
N THR A 860 -39.07 7.40 -23.51
CA THR A 860 -39.44 7.41 -24.94
C THR A 860 -39.65 6.03 -25.54
N ASN A 861 -39.04 4.99 -24.98
CA ASN A 861 -39.23 3.58 -25.37
C ASN A 861 -40.38 2.91 -24.61
N LYS A 862 -41.15 3.68 -23.82
CA LYS A 862 -42.20 3.19 -22.92
C LYS A 862 -41.70 2.21 -21.84
N GLU A 863 -40.41 2.19 -21.56
CA GLU A 863 -39.85 1.44 -20.44
C GLU A 863 -40.21 2.12 -19.12
N THR A 864 -40.78 1.35 -18.19
CA THR A 864 -41.17 1.81 -16.85
C THR A 864 -40.00 1.63 -15.85
N PRO A 865 -40.06 2.20 -14.64
CA PRO A 865 -39.01 1.99 -13.63
C PRO A 865 -38.85 0.51 -13.26
N LEU A 866 -39.93 -0.28 -13.42
CA LEU A 866 -39.90 -1.73 -13.26
C LEU A 866 -39.02 -2.40 -14.34
N HIS A 867 -39.07 -1.96 -15.60
CA HIS A 867 -38.17 -2.46 -16.65
C HIS A 867 -36.71 -2.15 -16.30
N LYS A 868 -36.43 -0.91 -15.86
CA LYS A 868 -35.06 -0.48 -15.49
C LYS A 868 -34.52 -1.20 -14.25
N ALA A 869 -35.35 -1.45 -13.24
CA ALA A 869 -34.95 -2.25 -12.08
C ALA A 869 -34.59 -3.69 -12.47
N ILE A 870 -35.35 -4.27 -13.41
CA ILE A 870 -35.10 -5.62 -13.93
C ILE A 870 -33.84 -5.65 -14.79
N GLU A 871 -33.66 -4.68 -15.68
CA GLU A 871 -32.46 -4.55 -16.53
C GLU A 871 -31.18 -4.44 -15.68
N GLY A 872 -31.25 -3.74 -14.54
CA GLY A 872 -30.16 -3.61 -13.57
C GLY A 872 -30.01 -4.80 -12.60
N GLY A 873 -30.93 -5.77 -12.60
CA GLY A 873 -30.89 -6.94 -11.72
C GLY A 873 -31.23 -6.70 -10.24
N HIS A 874 -31.97 -5.62 -9.94
CA HIS A 874 -32.22 -5.18 -8.56
C HIS A 874 -33.51 -5.77 -7.98
N GLU A 875 -33.46 -7.03 -7.54
CA GLU A 875 -34.62 -7.80 -7.07
C GLU A 875 -35.42 -7.12 -5.94
N SER A 876 -34.74 -6.50 -4.96
CA SER A 876 -35.43 -5.81 -3.85
C SER A 876 -36.23 -4.59 -4.32
N ILE A 877 -35.73 -3.88 -5.33
CA ILE A 877 -36.42 -2.75 -5.96
C ILE A 877 -37.60 -3.26 -6.79
N VAL A 878 -37.44 -4.37 -7.52
CA VAL A 878 -38.55 -5.01 -8.25
C VAL A 878 -39.68 -5.38 -7.28
N GLN A 879 -39.34 -6.00 -6.15
CA GLN A 879 -40.30 -6.31 -5.11
C GLN A 879 -40.99 -5.06 -4.57
N LEU A 880 -40.21 -4.03 -4.23
CA LEU A 880 -40.74 -2.76 -3.72
C LEU A 880 -41.72 -2.10 -4.70
N LEU A 881 -41.35 -2.01 -5.99
CA LEU A 881 -42.18 -1.40 -7.02
C LEU A 881 -43.51 -2.16 -7.19
N LEU A 882 -43.46 -3.50 -7.25
CA LEU A 882 -44.67 -4.31 -7.37
C LEU A 882 -45.56 -4.21 -6.13
N ASP A 883 -44.99 -4.21 -4.93
CA ASP A 883 -45.74 -4.05 -3.68
C ASP A 883 -46.39 -2.65 -3.57
N LYS A 884 -45.81 -1.63 -4.22
CA LYS A 884 -46.36 -0.26 -4.33
C LYS A 884 -47.29 -0.06 -5.54
N GLY A 885 -47.56 -1.12 -6.32
CA GLY A 885 -48.56 -1.11 -7.39
C GLY A 885 -48.05 -0.77 -8.80
N ALA A 886 -46.77 -1.04 -9.09
CA ALA A 886 -46.26 -0.99 -10.46
C ALA A 886 -47.01 -1.98 -11.37
N ASP A 887 -47.28 -1.58 -12.61
CA ASP A 887 -47.95 -2.45 -13.58
C ASP A 887 -47.02 -3.56 -14.07
N ILE A 888 -47.27 -4.77 -13.57
CA ILE A 888 -46.50 -5.99 -13.86
C ILE A 888 -46.53 -6.40 -15.33
N ASN A 889 -47.53 -5.96 -16.09
CA ASN A 889 -47.69 -6.26 -17.51
C ASN A 889 -47.56 -5.02 -18.39
N SER A 890 -46.92 -3.95 -17.88
CA SER A 890 -46.58 -2.78 -18.69
C SER A 890 -45.75 -3.21 -19.90
N CYS A 891 -45.96 -2.54 -21.03
CA CYS A 891 -45.30 -2.89 -22.29
C CYS A 891 -44.46 -1.73 -22.80
N ASP A 892 -43.24 -2.03 -23.23
CA ASP A 892 -42.37 -1.10 -23.94
C ASP A 892 -42.86 -0.88 -25.41
N THR A 893 -42.07 -0.18 -26.22
CA THR A 893 -42.36 0.05 -27.65
C THR A 893 -42.40 -1.23 -28.49
N ASN A 894 -41.65 -2.26 -28.09
CA ASN A 894 -41.61 -3.58 -28.72
C ASN A 894 -42.66 -4.53 -28.14
N LYS A 895 -43.56 -4.04 -27.27
CA LYS A 895 -44.52 -4.85 -26.52
C LYS A 895 -43.88 -5.87 -25.57
N GLU A 896 -42.60 -5.70 -25.25
CA GLU A 896 -41.95 -6.52 -24.23
C GLU A 896 -42.45 -6.12 -22.85
N THR A 897 -42.74 -7.13 -22.02
CA THR A 897 -43.17 -6.96 -20.63
C THR A 897 -41.98 -7.07 -19.68
N PRO A 898 -42.12 -6.69 -18.40
CA PRO A 898 -41.14 -7.00 -17.35
C PRO A 898 -40.66 -8.45 -17.35
N LEU A 899 -41.57 -9.40 -17.65
CA LEU A 899 -41.24 -10.82 -17.74
C LEU A 899 -40.35 -11.15 -18.96
N HIS A 900 -40.52 -10.46 -20.10
CA HIS A 900 -39.63 -10.61 -21.25
C HIS A 900 -38.22 -10.16 -20.89
N LYS A 901 -38.06 -8.94 -20.34
CA LYS A 901 -36.76 -8.41 -19.91
C LYS A 901 -36.09 -9.29 -18.86
N ALA A 902 -36.83 -9.74 -17.84
CA ALA A 902 -36.29 -10.62 -16.80
C ALA A 902 -35.83 -11.98 -17.38
N SER A 903 -36.54 -12.47 -18.40
CA SER A 903 -36.21 -13.72 -19.09
C SER A 903 -35.01 -13.58 -20.01
N GLU A 904 -34.92 -12.46 -20.74
CA GLU A 904 -33.77 -12.06 -21.57
C GLU A 904 -32.49 -11.90 -20.73
N LYS A 905 -32.57 -11.32 -19.52
CA LYS A 905 -31.39 -11.15 -18.63
C LYS A 905 -31.09 -12.35 -17.73
N GLY A 906 -31.93 -13.39 -17.77
CA GLY A 906 -31.71 -14.61 -16.99
C GLY A 906 -31.87 -14.46 -15.49
N HIS A 907 -32.63 -13.46 -15.02
CA HIS A 907 -32.84 -13.19 -13.60
C HIS A 907 -33.88 -14.14 -13.00
N GLU A 908 -33.49 -15.40 -12.77
CA GLU A 908 -34.38 -16.50 -12.34
C GLU A 908 -35.29 -16.14 -11.15
N SER A 909 -34.75 -15.59 -10.06
CA SER A 909 -35.54 -15.20 -8.88
C SER A 909 -36.58 -14.13 -9.21
N THR A 910 -36.22 -13.17 -10.07
CA THR A 910 -37.14 -12.11 -10.51
C THR A 910 -38.21 -12.68 -11.43
N VAL A 911 -37.88 -13.60 -12.35
CA VAL A 911 -38.85 -14.33 -13.17
C VAL A 911 -39.82 -15.11 -12.28
N GLN A 912 -39.31 -15.85 -11.29
CA GLN A 912 -40.12 -16.60 -10.34
C GLN A 912 -41.09 -15.68 -9.58
N PHE A 913 -40.59 -14.55 -9.10
CA PHE A 913 -41.36 -13.56 -8.36
C PHE A 913 -42.45 -12.89 -9.22
N LEU A 914 -42.12 -12.48 -10.45
CA LEU A 914 -43.07 -11.91 -11.41
C LEU A 914 -44.21 -12.89 -11.72
N LEU A 915 -43.89 -14.15 -11.98
CA LEU A 915 -44.89 -15.19 -12.23
C LEU A 915 -45.79 -15.44 -11.02
N ASP A 916 -45.23 -15.46 -9.81
CA ASP A 916 -46.00 -15.62 -8.57
C ASP A 916 -46.93 -14.43 -8.29
N LYS A 917 -46.57 -13.23 -8.75
CA LYS A 917 -47.39 -12.01 -8.70
C LYS A 917 -48.38 -11.88 -9.87
N GLY A 918 -48.42 -12.86 -10.78
CA GLY A 918 -49.42 -12.92 -11.86
C GLY A 918 -49.01 -12.26 -13.18
N ALA A 919 -47.71 -12.17 -13.48
CA ALA A 919 -47.25 -11.80 -14.81
C ALA A 919 -47.75 -12.80 -15.87
N ASP A 920 -48.15 -12.30 -17.05
CA ASP A 920 -48.64 -13.15 -18.13
C ASP A 920 -47.49 -13.89 -18.84
N ILE A 921 -47.35 -15.18 -18.53
CA ILE A 921 -46.36 -16.09 -19.13
C ILE A 921 -46.55 -16.31 -20.64
N HIS A 922 -47.72 -15.98 -21.18
CA HIS A 922 -48.05 -16.10 -22.60
C HIS A 922 -48.08 -14.75 -23.33
N SER A 923 -47.63 -13.68 -22.69
CA SER A 923 -47.47 -12.38 -23.34
C SER A 923 -46.53 -12.51 -24.55
N CYS A 924 -46.83 -11.72 -25.58
CA CYS A 924 -46.11 -11.73 -26.84
C CYS A 924 -45.66 -10.31 -27.20
N ASP A 925 -44.40 -10.19 -27.60
CA ASP A 925 -43.82 -8.96 -28.13
C ASP A 925 -44.32 -8.66 -29.58
N THR A 926 -43.75 -7.65 -30.24
CA THR A 926 -44.08 -7.31 -31.63
C THR A 926 -43.77 -8.40 -32.65
N ASN A 927 -42.80 -9.26 -32.36
CA ASN A 927 -42.40 -10.42 -33.18
C ASN A 927 -43.19 -11.68 -32.81
N LYS A 928 -44.14 -11.60 -31.87
CA LYS A 928 -44.84 -12.74 -31.26
C LYS A 928 -43.93 -13.67 -30.46
N GLU A 929 -42.75 -13.21 -30.08
CA GLU A 929 -41.88 -13.93 -29.17
C GLU A 929 -42.46 -13.86 -27.76
N THR A 930 -42.28 -14.94 -27.02
CA THR A 930 -42.71 -15.08 -25.62
C THR A 930 -41.49 -14.95 -24.71
N PRO A 931 -41.64 -14.80 -23.37
CA PRO A 931 -40.50 -14.80 -22.46
C PRO A 931 -39.61 -16.06 -22.59
N LEU A 932 -40.21 -17.20 -22.97
CA LEU A 932 -39.48 -18.44 -23.24
C LEU A 932 -38.59 -18.35 -24.49
N HIS A 933 -38.98 -17.60 -25.52
CA HIS A 933 -38.12 -17.34 -26.68
C HIS A 933 -36.90 -16.54 -26.26
N LYS A 934 -37.08 -15.42 -25.53
CA LYS A 934 -35.97 -14.57 -25.05
C LYS A 934 -34.98 -15.35 -24.17
N ALA A 935 -35.47 -16.12 -23.20
CA ALA A 935 -34.60 -16.96 -22.36
C ALA A 935 -33.88 -18.06 -23.15
N SER A 936 -34.49 -18.56 -24.23
CA SER A 936 -33.89 -19.60 -25.08
C SER A 936 -32.86 -19.03 -26.06
N GLU A 937 -33.12 -17.82 -26.57
CA GLU A 937 -32.21 -17.04 -27.42
C GLU A 937 -30.92 -16.68 -26.71
N GLU A 938 -31.00 -16.27 -25.42
CA GLU A 938 -29.85 -15.91 -24.59
C GLU A 938 -29.25 -17.10 -23.81
N GLY A 939 -29.82 -18.30 -23.95
CA GLY A 939 -29.27 -19.53 -23.39
C GLY A 939 -29.40 -19.67 -21.87
N HIS A 940 -30.37 -19.00 -21.25
CA HIS A 940 -30.59 -19.02 -19.80
C HIS A 940 -31.36 -20.28 -19.34
N GLU A 941 -30.63 -21.41 -19.24
CA GLU A 941 -31.19 -22.73 -18.95
C GLU A 941 -32.11 -22.78 -17.72
N SER A 942 -31.69 -22.20 -16.58
CA SER A 942 -32.50 -22.22 -15.35
C SER A 942 -33.81 -21.47 -15.51
N THR A 943 -33.78 -20.32 -16.19
CA THR A 943 -34.96 -19.52 -16.52
C THR A 943 -35.89 -20.25 -17.49
N VAL A 944 -35.32 -20.92 -18.50
CA VAL A 944 -36.08 -21.80 -19.41
C VAL A 944 -36.78 -22.91 -18.64
N GLN A 945 -36.05 -23.60 -17.76
CA GLN A 945 -36.61 -24.65 -16.91
C GLN A 945 -37.75 -24.13 -16.02
N LEU A 946 -37.56 -22.96 -15.41
CA LEU A 946 -38.55 -22.30 -14.58
C LEU A 946 -39.83 -21.94 -15.34
N LEU A 947 -39.69 -21.29 -16.50
CA LEU A 947 -40.82 -20.91 -17.35
C LEU A 947 -41.62 -22.14 -17.80
N LEU A 948 -40.93 -23.23 -18.17
CA LEU A 948 -41.59 -24.50 -18.54
C LEU A 948 -42.32 -25.13 -17.36
N ASP A 949 -41.74 -25.12 -16.16
CA ASP A 949 -42.39 -25.66 -14.96
C ASP A 949 -43.63 -24.84 -14.55
N LYS A 950 -43.64 -23.55 -14.87
CA LYS A 950 -44.79 -22.65 -14.67
C LYS A 950 -45.81 -22.68 -15.83
N GLY A 951 -45.61 -23.54 -16.82
CA GLY A 951 -46.60 -23.81 -17.87
C GLY A 951 -46.42 -23.01 -19.16
N ALA A 952 -45.24 -22.44 -19.43
CA ALA A 952 -44.95 -21.83 -20.73
C ALA A 952 -45.14 -22.85 -21.87
N ASN A 953 -45.74 -22.41 -22.98
CA ASN A 953 -45.93 -23.27 -24.15
C ASN A 953 -44.59 -23.51 -24.84
N ILE A 954 -44.03 -24.71 -24.69
CA ILE A 954 -42.72 -25.09 -25.24
C ILE A 954 -42.62 -24.99 -26.77
N ASN A 955 -43.75 -25.09 -27.47
CA ASN A 955 -43.83 -25.01 -28.94
C ASN A 955 -44.55 -23.73 -29.39
N SER A 956 -44.54 -22.66 -28.59
CA SER A 956 -44.98 -21.34 -29.06
C SER A 956 -44.19 -20.93 -30.30
N CYS A 957 -44.83 -20.20 -31.20
CA CYS A 957 -44.25 -19.81 -32.48
C CYS A 957 -44.24 -18.29 -32.60
N ASP A 958 -43.11 -17.72 -33.01
CA ASP A 958 -42.99 -16.32 -33.36
C ASP A 958 -43.65 -15.99 -34.73
N ILE A 959 -43.43 -14.78 -35.26
CA ILE A 959 -43.94 -14.35 -36.56
C ILE A 959 -43.40 -15.19 -37.74
N ASN A 960 -42.18 -15.72 -37.60
CA ASN A 960 -41.51 -16.58 -38.57
C ASN A 960 -41.80 -18.06 -38.34
N LYS A 961 -42.68 -18.40 -37.39
CA LYS A 961 -42.96 -19.77 -36.91
C LYS A 961 -41.77 -20.46 -36.27
N GLU A 962 -40.77 -19.72 -35.83
CA GLU A 962 -39.67 -20.24 -35.05
C GLU A 962 -40.15 -20.52 -33.62
N THR A 963 -39.68 -21.63 -33.06
CA THR A 963 -39.96 -22.04 -31.68
C THR A 963 -38.78 -21.68 -30.77
N PRO A 964 -38.92 -21.72 -29.44
CA PRO A 964 -37.79 -21.52 -28.53
C PRO A 964 -36.61 -22.46 -28.83
N LEU A 965 -36.90 -23.67 -29.33
CA LEU A 965 -35.87 -24.62 -29.76
C LEU A 965 -35.11 -24.14 -31.01
N HIS A 966 -35.74 -23.41 -31.93
CA HIS A 966 -35.06 -22.80 -33.06
C HIS A 966 -34.06 -21.74 -32.57
N LYS A 967 -34.49 -20.82 -31.70
CA LYS A 967 -33.63 -19.76 -31.15
C LYS A 967 -32.42 -20.32 -30.38
N ALA A 968 -32.65 -21.30 -29.50
CA ALA A 968 -31.56 -21.95 -28.76
C ALA A 968 -30.59 -22.71 -29.68
N SER A 969 -31.10 -23.28 -30.78
CA SER A 969 -30.27 -24.01 -31.75
C SER A 969 -29.47 -23.09 -32.67
N GLU A 970 -30.04 -21.93 -33.00
CA GLU A 970 -29.43 -20.87 -33.80
C GLU A 970 -28.18 -20.29 -33.11
N TRP A 971 -28.25 -20.04 -31.81
CA TRP A 971 -27.12 -19.52 -31.02
C TRP A 971 -26.27 -20.60 -30.33
N GLY A 972 -26.60 -21.88 -30.52
CA GLY A 972 -25.77 -23.00 -30.08
C GLY A 972 -25.80 -23.27 -28.57
N HIS A 973 -26.89 -22.90 -27.89
CA HIS A 973 -27.06 -23.09 -26.45
C HIS A 973 -27.40 -24.54 -26.10
N GLU A 974 -26.41 -25.42 -26.17
CA GLU A 974 -26.53 -26.88 -26.03
C GLU A 974 -27.33 -27.31 -24.79
N SER A 975 -27.04 -26.75 -23.61
CA SER A 975 -27.74 -27.09 -22.37
C SER A 975 -29.23 -26.71 -22.41
N THR A 976 -29.55 -25.57 -23.02
CA THR A 976 -30.93 -25.11 -23.22
C THR A 976 -31.65 -25.96 -24.26
N VAL A 977 -30.98 -26.32 -25.36
CA VAL A 977 -31.50 -27.25 -26.38
C VAL A 977 -31.82 -28.61 -25.74
N GLN A 978 -30.88 -29.17 -24.98
CA GLN A 978 -31.07 -30.43 -24.25
C GLN A 978 -32.28 -30.33 -23.31
N ARG A 979 -32.39 -29.23 -22.57
CA ARG A 979 -33.47 -28.99 -21.61
C ARG A 979 -34.84 -28.91 -22.29
N LEU A 980 -34.95 -28.17 -23.38
CA LEU A 980 -36.18 -28.07 -24.19
C LEU A 980 -36.59 -29.43 -24.75
N LEU A 981 -35.64 -30.21 -25.28
CA LEU A 981 -35.91 -31.55 -25.80
C LEU A 981 -36.36 -32.52 -24.69
N ASP A 982 -35.73 -32.47 -23.52
CA ASP A 982 -36.12 -33.30 -22.36
C ASP A 982 -37.53 -32.98 -21.85
N LYS A 983 -38.00 -31.74 -22.04
CA LYS A 983 -39.36 -31.30 -21.70
C LYS A 983 -40.37 -31.49 -22.85
N GLY A 984 -39.96 -32.10 -23.96
CA GLY A 984 -40.84 -32.48 -25.06
C GLY A 984 -41.04 -31.42 -26.15
N ALA A 985 -40.05 -30.54 -26.36
CA ALA A 985 -40.03 -29.68 -27.53
C ALA A 985 -40.04 -30.53 -28.82
N ASP A 986 -40.79 -30.10 -29.83
CA ASP A 986 -40.83 -30.80 -31.11
C ASP A 986 -39.55 -30.52 -31.91
N ILE A 987 -38.68 -31.53 -31.95
CA ILE A 987 -37.37 -31.49 -32.60
C ILE A 987 -37.42 -31.23 -34.11
N ASN A 988 -38.56 -31.50 -34.75
CA ASN A 988 -38.75 -31.36 -36.20
C ASN A 988 -39.77 -30.26 -36.55
N SER A 989 -40.08 -29.36 -35.61
CA SER A 989 -40.88 -28.17 -35.90
C SER A 989 -40.24 -27.37 -37.04
N CYS A 990 -41.09 -26.75 -37.86
CA CYS A 990 -40.69 -26.09 -39.10
C CYS A 990 -41.06 -24.61 -39.05
N ASP A 991 -40.11 -23.74 -39.35
CA ASP A 991 -40.33 -22.31 -39.52
C ASP A 991 -41.09 -22.00 -40.84
N THR A 992 -41.24 -20.72 -41.17
CA THR A 992 -41.87 -20.26 -42.43
C THR A 992 -41.15 -20.72 -43.70
N ASN A 993 -39.83 -20.94 -43.63
CA ASN A 993 -39.00 -21.49 -44.69
C ASN A 993 -38.94 -23.03 -44.65
N LYS A 994 -39.72 -23.69 -43.78
CA LYS A 994 -39.66 -25.13 -43.50
C LYS A 994 -38.32 -25.60 -42.94
N GLU A 995 -37.53 -24.71 -42.38
CA GLU A 995 -36.29 -25.05 -41.70
C GLU A 995 -36.60 -25.60 -40.32
N THR A 996 -35.86 -26.63 -39.92
CA THR A 996 -35.93 -27.23 -38.59
C THR A 996 -34.84 -26.65 -37.69
N PRO A 997 -34.87 -26.87 -36.36
CA PRO A 997 -33.79 -26.46 -35.46
C PRO A 997 -32.41 -26.99 -35.90
N LEU A 998 -32.38 -28.18 -36.54
CA LEU A 998 -31.17 -28.75 -37.13
C LEU A 998 -30.62 -27.89 -38.29
N HIS A 999 -31.49 -27.33 -39.13
CA HIS A 999 -31.06 -26.42 -40.20
C HIS A 999 -30.46 -25.13 -39.63
N LYS A 1000 -31.06 -24.53 -38.59
CA LYS A 1000 -30.54 -23.33 -37.93
C LYS A 1000 -29.19 -23.58 -37.26
N ALA A 1001 -29.05 -24.69 -36.53
CA ALA A 1001 -27.78 -25.05 -35.90
C ALA A 1001 -26.64 -25.25 -36.93
N ILE A 1002 -26.96 -25.79 -38.11
CA ILE A 1002 -25.99 -25.96 -39.20
C ILE A 1002 -25.65 -24.63 -39.85
N GLU A 1003 -26.64 -23.76 -40.11
CA GLU A 1003 -26.40 -22.46 -40.74
C GLU A 1003 -25.44 -21.57 -39.94
N TRP A 1004 -25.52 -21.64 -38.61
CA TRP A 1004 -24.65 -20.90 -37.70
C TRP A 1004 -23.40 -21.67 -37.23
N GLY A 1005 -23.20 -22.92 -37.69
CA GLY A 1005 -21.99 -23.69 -37.41
C GLY A 1005 -21.89 -24.29 -36.01
N ASN A 1006 -23.01 -24.50 -35.31
CA ASN A 1006 -23.07 -24.99 -33.94
C ASN A 1006 -22.92 -26.53 -33.85
N GLU A 1007 -21.72 -27.05 -34.11
CA GLU A 1007 -21.46 -28.50 -34.28
C GLU A 1007 -21.94 -29.35 -33.08
N SER A 1008 -21.72 -28.91 -31.83
CA SER A 1008 -22.17 -29.65 -30.64
C SER A 1008 -23.70 -29.74 -30.55
N THR A 1009 -24.38 -28.67 -30.93
CA THR A 1009 -25.85 -28.64 -30.97
C THR A 1009 -26.38 -29.52 -32.11
N VAL A 1010 -25.71 -29.53 -33.26
CA VAL A 1010 -26.01 -30.44 -34.37
C VAL A 1010 -25.89 -31.90 -33.93
N GLN A 1011 -24.80 -32.26 -33.25
CA GLN A 1011 -24.61 -33.59 -32.69
C GLN A 1011 -25.74 -33.97 -31.72
N LEU A 1012 -26.06 -33.07 -30.78
CA LEU A 1012 -27.12 -33.27 -29.80
C LEU A 1012 -28.50 -33.49 -30.45
N LEU A 1013 -28.88 -32.64 -31.41
CA LEU A 1013 -30.15 -32.78 -32.14
C LEU A 1013 -30.23 -34.11 -32.88
N LEU A 1014 -29.15 -34.52 -33.55
CA LEU A 1014 -29.09 -35.81 -34.24
C LEU A 1014 -29.14 -37.01 -33.27
N ASP A 1015 -28.54 -36.90 -32.09
CA ASP A 1015 -28.60 -37.94 -31.05
C ASP A 1015 -30.00 -38.06 -30.44
N LYS A 1016 -30.75 -36.95 -30.39
CA LYS A 1016 -32.14 -36.90 -29.92
C LYS A 1016 -33.19 -37.22 -31.00
N GLY A 1017 -32.74 -37.55 -32.22
CA GLY A 1017 -33.61 -38.06 -33.28
C GLY A 1017 -34.17 -37.00 -34.24
N ALA A 1018 -33.48 -35.89 -34.45
CA ALA A 1018 -33.80 -34.95 -35.51
C ALA A 1018 -33.78 -35.63 -36.88
N ASP A 1019 -34.73 -35.29 -37.76
CA ASP A 1019 -34.77 -35.84 -39.12
C ASP A 1019 -33.62 -35.27 -39.95
N ILE A 1020 -32.61 -36.12 -40.14
CA ILE A 1020 -31.38 -35.84 -40.88
C ILE A 1020 -31.61 -35.51 -42.37
N ASN A 1021 -32.76 -35.89 -42.92
CA ASN A 1021 -33.13 -35.64 -44.31
C ASN A 1021 -34.34 -34.69 -44.44
N SER A 1022 -34.69 -33.97 -43.37
CA SER A 1022 -35.70 -32.91 -43.43
C SER A 1022 -35.34 -31.90 -44.53
N CYS A 1023 -36.36 -31.35 -45.19
CA CYS A 1023 -36.19 -30.51 -46.36
C CYS A 1023 -36.81 -29.15 -46.12
N ASP A 1024 -36.06 -28.09 -46.38
CA ASP A 1024 -36.57 -26.71 -46.35
C ASP A 1024 -37.50 -26.41 -47.55
N SER A 1025 -37.90 -25.14 -47.68
CA SER A 1025 -38.76 -24.65 -48.77
C SER A 1025 -38.16 -24.84 -50.16
N ASN A 1026 -36.83 -24.85 -50.26
CA ASN A 1026 -36.05 -25.10 -51.48
C ASN A 1026 -35.72 -26.59 -51.67
N LYS A 1027 -36.23 -27.48 -50.81
CA LYS A 1027 -35.86 -28.90 -50.72
C LYS A 1027 -34.38 -29.12 -50.40
N GLU A 1028 -33.69 -28.14 -49.85
CA GLU A 1028 -32.34 -28.33 -49.31
C GLU A 1028 -32.44 -29.12 -48.00
N THR A 1029 -31.53 -30.08 -47.83
CA THR A 1029 -31.41 -30.88 -46.60
C THR A 1029 -30.33 -30.31 -45.68
N PRO A 1030 -30.24 -30.75 -44.41
CA PRO A 1030 -29.12 -30.43 -43.52
C PRO A 1030 -27.74 -30.58 -44.19
N LEU A 1031 -27.58 -31.62 -45.03
CA LEU A 1031 -26.35 -31.88 -45.76
C LEU A 1031 -26.07 -30.83 -46.86
N HIS A 1032 -27.09 -30.32 -47.55
CA HIS A 1032 -26.92 -29.23 -48.52
C HIS A 1032 -26.42 -27.95 -47.84
N LYS A 1033 -27.03 -27.57 -46.70
CA LYS A 1033 -26.62 -26.39 -45.92
C LYS A 1033 -25.20 -26.56 -45.38
N ALA A 1034 -24.87 -27.71 -44.75
CA ALA A 1034 -23.52 -27.96 -44.24
C ALA A 1034 -22.44 -27.93 -45.35
N SER A 1035 -22.77 -28.45 -46.54
CA SER A 1035 -21.88 -28.39 -47.72
C SER A 1035 -21.71 -26.98 -48.29
N LYS A 1036 -22.74 -26.13 -48.22
CA LYS A 1036 -22.67 -24.72 -48.61
C LYS A 1036 -21.83 -23.90 -47.62
N GLU A 1037 -22.09 -24.04 -46.33
CA GLU A 1037 -21.46 -23.23 -45.28
C GLU A 1037 -20.01 -23.67 -44.98
N GLY A 1038 -19.57 -24.83 -45.47
CA GLY A 1038 -18.17 -25.25 -45.35
C GLY A 1038 -17.84 -26.04 -44.07
N LEU A 1039 -18.85 -26.65 -43.44
CA LEU A 1039 -18.73 -27.33 -42.16
C LEU A 1039 -18.31 -28.79 -42.31
N GLY A 1040 -17.01 -29.03 -42.56
CA GLY A 1040 -16.47 -30.37 -42.86
C GLY A 1040 -16.78 -31.44 -41.81
N SER A 1041 -16.61 -31.15 -40.51
CA SER A 1041 -16.91 -32.10 -39.43
C SER A 1041 -18.41 -32.43 -39.36
N THR A 1042 -19.26 -31.41 -39.55
CA THR A 1042 -20.71 -31.57 -39.61
C THR A 1042 -21.15 -32.40 -40.83
N VAL A 1043 -20.56 -32.18 -42.01
CA VAL A 1043 -20.79 -33.02 -43.19
C VAL A 1043 -20.41 -34.47 -42.91
N GLN A 1044 -19.24 -34.71 -42.33
CA GLN A 1044 -18.80 -36.04 -41.94
C GLN A 1044 -19.80 -36.71 -41.00
N LEU A 1045 -20.21 -36.00 -39.94
CA LEU A 1045 -21.18 -36.46 -38.96
C LEU A 1045 -22.54 -36.82 -39.59
N LEU A 1046 -23.06 -35.94 -40.46
CA LEU A 1046 -24.33 -36.17 -41.16
C LEU A 1046 -24.26 -37.43 -42.03
N LEU A 1047 -23.17 -37.61 -42.78
CA LEU A 1047 -22.97 -38.81 -43.61
C LEU A 1047 -22.86 -40.08 -42.77
N ASP A 1048 -22.13 -40.03 -41.65
CA ASP A 1048 -21.96 -41.18 -40.76
C ASP A 1048 -23.28 -41.58 -40.08
N LYS A 1049 -24.20 -40.64 -39.85
CA LYS A 1049 -25.57 -40.90 -39.37
C LYS A 1049 -26.60 -41.17 -40.48
N GLY A 1050 -26.16 -41.31 -41.73
CA GLY A 1050 -27.00 -41.78 -42.84
C GLY A 1050 -27.76 -40.69 -43.61
N ALA A 1051 -27.24 -39.46 -43.65
CA ALA A 1051 -27.75 -38.43 -44.56
C ALA A 1051 -27.66 -38.91 -46.02
N ASN A 1052 -28.71 -38.67 -46.82
CA ASN A 1052 -28.72 -39.04 -48.22
C ASN A 1052 -27.83 -38.10 -49.04
N ILE A 1053 -26.63 -38.58 -49.36
CA ILE A 1053 -25.56 -37.87 -50.06
C ILE A 1053 -25.95 -37.35 -51.46
N ASN A 1054 -26.96 -37.97 -52.10
CA ASN A 1054 -27.42 -37.62 -53.44
C ASN A 1054 -28.83 -37.00 -53.45
N SER A 1055 -29.28 -36.48 -52.30
CA SER A 1055 -30.53 -35.71 -52.24
C SER A 1055 -30.47 -34.53 -53.21
N CYS A 1056 -31.60 -34.17 -53.77
CA CYS A 1056 -31.71 -33.12 -54.78
C CYS A 1056 -32.64 -32.01 -54.28
N ASP A 1057 -32.17 -30.77 -54.34
CA ASP A 1057 -32.98 -29.59 -54.07
C ASP A 1057 -33.99 -29.31 -55.20
N THR A 1058 -34.70 -28.18 -55.12
CA THR A 1058 -35.65 -27.72 -56.16
C THR A 1058 -35.04 -27.53 -57.54
N ASN A 1059 -33.74 -27.18 -57.61
CA ASN A 1059 -32.97 -27.04 -58.84
C ASN A 1059 -32.30 -28.35 -59.29
N LYS A 1060 -32.58 -29.47 -58.61
CA LYS A 1060 -31.88 -30.76 -58.76
C LYS A 1060 -30.38 -30.69 -58.44
N GLU A 1061 -29.95 -29.69 -57.67
CA GLU A 1061 -28.59 -29.63 -57.14
C GLU A 1061 -28.45 -30.60 -55.98
N THR A 1062 -27.31 -31.29 -55.93
CA THR A 1062 -26.91 -32.17 -54.82
C THR A 1062 -26.01 -31.42 -53.85
N PRO A 1063 -25.73 -31.94 -52.64
CA PRO A 1063 -24.73 -31.34 -51.74
C PRO A 1063 -23.37 -31.13 -52.40
N LEU A 1064 -22.99 -32.02 -53.34
CA LEU A 1064 -21.77 -31.87 -54.14
C LEU A 1064 -21.82 -30.63 -55.04
N HIS A 1065 -22.95 -30.33 -55.68
CA HIS A 1065 -23.10 -29.08 -56.45
C HIS A 1065 -22.94 -27.83 -55.57
N LYS A 1066 -23.48 -27.86 -54.34
CA LYS A 1066 -23.32 -26.74 -53.39
C LYS A 1066 -21.86 -26.58 -52.97
N ALA A 1067 -21.20 -27.67 -52.57
CA ALA A 1067 -19.78 -27.66 -52.20
C ALA A 1067 -18.90 -27.16 -53.34
N SER A 1068 -19.17 -27.56 -54.59
CA SER A 1068 -18.43 -27.14 -55.77
C SER A 1068 -18.65 -25.67 -56.13
N ARG A 1069 -19.89 -25.17 -56.06
CA ARG A 1069 -20.21 -23.74 -56.29
C ARG A 1069 -19.52 -22.81 -55.31
N TRP A 1070 -19.37 -23.22 -54.04
CA TRP A 1070 -18.82 -22.38 -52.97
C TRP A 1070 -17.35 -22.68 -52.67
N GLY A 1071 -16.68 -23.47 -53.51
CA GLY A 1071 -15.24 -23.74 -53.41
C GLY A 1071 -14.83 -24.52 -52.16
N ARG A 1072 -15.70 -25.39 -51.63
CA ARG A 1072 -15.45 -26.17 -50.42
C ARG A 1072 -14.67 -27.44 -50.74
N GLU A 1073 -13.41 -27.30 -51.12
CA GLU A 1073 -12.53 -28.38 -51.60
C GLU A 1073 -12.52 -29.62 -50.69
N SER A 1074 -12.31 -29.45 -49.38
CA SER A 1074 -12.27 -30.55 -48.42
C SER A 1074 -13.61 -31.31 -48.32
N ILE A 1075 -14.72 -30.61 -48.49
CA ILE A 1075 -16.07 -31.19 -48.51
C ILE A 1075 -16.34 -31.90 -49.83
N VAL A 1076 -15.91 -31.32 -50.96
CA VAL A 1076 -15.99 -31.98 -52.27
C VAL A 1076 -15.25 -33.31 -52.23
N GLN A 1077 -14.03 -33.32 -51.69
CA GLN A 1077 -13.24 -34.53 -51.52
C GLN A 1077 -13.95 -35.55 -50.63
N LEU A 1078 -14.46 -35.11 -49.48
CA LEU A 1078 -15.20 -35.96 -48.54
C LEU A 1078 -16.47 -36.58 -49.16
N LEU A 1079 -17.28 -35.77 -49.87
CA LEU A 1079 -18.51 -36.23 -50.51
C LEU A 1079 -18.21 -37.26 -51.60
N LEU A 1080 -17.17 -37.04 -52.42
CA LEU A 1080 -16.76 -38.01 -53.45
C LEU A 1080 -16.27 -39.32 -52.84
N ASP A 1081 -15.45 -39.26 -51.79
CA ASP A 1081 -14.95 -40.45 -51.10
C ASP A 1081 -16.07 -41.27 -50.42
N LYS A 1082 -17.18 -40.61 -50.03
CA LYS A 1082 -18.39 -41.24 -49.47
C LYS A 1082 -19.42 -41.64 -50.54
N GLY A 1083 -19.12 -41.49 -51.83
CA GLY A 1083 -19.93 -42.01 -52.94
C GLY A 1083 -20.94 -41.03 -53.54
N ALA A 1084 -20.69 -39.71 -53.47
CA ALA A 1084 -21.47 -38.73 -54.21
C ALA A 1084 -21.33 -38.93 -55.73
N ILE A 1085 -22.44 -38.76 -56.47
CA ILE A 1085 -22.44 -38.93 -57.93
C ILE A 1085 -21.76 -37.71 -58.58
N ILE A 1086 -20.52 -37.89 -59.04
CA ILE A 1086 -19.68 -36.81 -59.59
C ILE A 1086 -20.30 -36.07 -60.79
N ASN A 1087 -21.02 -36.79 -61.65
CA ASN A 1087 -21.62 -36.26 -62.88
C ASN A 1087 -23.16 -36.09 -62.76
N SER A 1088 -23.67 -35.90 -61.55
CA SER A 1088 -25.09 -35.53 -61.37
C SER A 1088 -25.38 -34.22 -62.10
N CYS A 1089 -26.56 -34.10 -62.71
CA CYS A 1089 -26.96 -32.92 -63.48
C CYS A 1089 -28.11 -32.20 -62.77
N ASP A 1090 -27.98 -30.88 -62.64
CA ASP A 1090 -29.07 -30.03 -62.16
C ASP A 1090 -30.15 -29.77 -63.25
N THR A 1091 -31.08 -28.85 -62.98
CA THR A 1091 -32.14 -28.45 -63.92
C THR A 1091 -31.63 -27.81 -65.21
N ASN A 1092 -30.45 -27.17 -65.18
CA ASN A 1092 -29.76 -26.59 -66.33
C ASN A 1092 -28.82 -27.57 -67.02
N LYS A 1093 -28.81 -28.84 -66.59
CA LYS A 1093 -27.83 -29.87 -67.00
C LYS A 1093 -26.38 -29.53 -66.62
N GLU A 1094 -26.19 -28.65 -65.67
CA GLU A 1094 -24.88 -28.32 -65.13
C GLU A 1094 -24.46 -29.42 -64.15
N THR A 1095 -23.20 -29.84 -64.24
CA THR A 1095 -22.55 -30.77 -63.30
C THR A 1095 -21.86 -29.98 -62.18
N PRO A 1096 -21.42 -30.63 -61.07
CA PRO A 1096 -20.58 -29.97 -60.07
C PRO A 1096 -19.33 -29.29 -60.65
N LEU A 1097 -18.76 -29.86 -61.72
CA LEU A 1097 -17.63 -29.25 -62.46
C LEU A 1097 -18.04 -27.95 -63.16
N HIS A 1098 -19.21 -27.89 -63.80
CA HIS A 1098 -19.73 -26.64 -64.36
C HIS A 1098 -19.89 -25.57 -63.27
N LYS A 1099 -20.38 -25.95 -62.08
CA LYS A 1099 -20.54 -25.00 -60.97
C LYS A 1099 -19.20 -24.46 -60.50
N ALA A 1100 -18.19 -25.31 -60.31
CA ALA A 1100 -16.85 -24.90 -59.88
C ALA A 1100 -16.18 -23.96 -60.90
N SER A 1101 -16.26 -24.29 -62.20
CA SER A 1101 -15.68 -23.48 -63.28
C SER A 1101 -16.38 -22.13 -63.48
N LYS A 1102 -17.72 -22.06 -63.37
CA LYS A 1102 -18.45 -20.78 -63.45
C LYS A 1102 -18.16 -19.84 -62.28
N THR A 1103 -17.69 -20.37 -61.15
CA THR A 1103 -17.34 -19.58 -59.96
C THR A 1103 -15.82 -19.42 -59.76
N GLU A 1104 -15.00 -19.84 -60.73
CA GLU A 1104 -13.53 -19.69 -60.72
C GLU A 1104 -12.85 -20.33 -59.50
N HIS A 1105 -13.28 -21.52 -59.09
CA HIS A 1105 -12.73 -22.26 -57.95
C HIS A 1105 -11.71 -23.32 -58.39
N GLU A 1106 -10.53 -22.87 -58.84
CA GLU A 1106 -9.48 -23.68 -59.48
C GLU A 1106 -9.11 -24.96 -58.70
N SER A 1107 -8.96 -24.90 -57.37
CA SER A 1107 -8.56 -26.07 -56.57
C SER A 1107 -9.65 -27.15 -56.50
N THR A 1108 -10.91 -26.72 -56.52
CA THR A 1108 -12.08 -27.60 -56.52
C THR A 1108 -12.30 -28.21 -57.90
N GLU A 1109 -12.08 -27.44 -58.97
CA GLU A 1109 -12.07 -27.93 -60.35
C GLU A 1109 -11.00 -29.01 -60.54
N GLN A 1110 -9.78 -28.75 -60.07
CA GLN A 1110 -8.69 -29.72 -60.16
C GLN A 1110 -9.05 -31.03 -59.47
N HIS A 1111 -9.61 -30.99 -58.25
CA HIS A 1111 -10.04 -32.19 -57.53
C HIS A 1111 -11.16 -32.97 -58.25
N LEU A 1112 -12.13 -32.27 -58.84
CA LEU A 1112 -13.19 -32.92 -59.63
C LEU A 1112 -12.62 -33.59 -60.88
N LEU A 1113 -11.65 -32.95 -61.56
CA LEU A 1113 -10.97 -33.51 -62.73
C LEU A 1113 -10.11 -34.73 -62.36
N GLU A 1114 -9.42 -34.70 -61.22
CA GLU A 1114 -8.63 -35.82 -60.70
C GLU A 1114 -9.49 -37.06 -60.38
N LYS A 1115 -10.78 -36.87 -60.08
CA LYS A 1115 -11.77 -37.93 -59.86
C LYS A 1115 -12.60 -38.28 -61.11
N GLU A 1116 -12.11 -37.89 -62.30
CA GLU A 1116 -12.70 -38.20 -63.61
C GLU A 1116 -14.08 -37.56 -63.88
N ALA A 1117 -14.30 -36.32 -63.43
CA ALA A 1117 -15.48 -35.54 -63.82
C ALA A 1117 -15.56 -35.32 -65.34
N ASP A 1118 -16.76 -35.41 -65.91
CA ASP A 1118 -16.98 -35.31 -67.36
C ASP A 1118 -16.87 -33.86 -67.88
N THR A 1119 -15.77 -33.57 -68.57
CA THR A 1119 -15.46 -32.28 -69.20
C THR A 1119 -16.21 -32.02 -70.52
N PHE A 1120 -16.86 -33.04 -71.09
CA PHE A 1120 -17.61 -32.93 -72.35
C PHE A 1120 -19.12 -32.82 -72.13
N SER A 1121 -19.57 -32.97 -70.89
CA SER A 1121 -20.97 -32.72 -70.52
C SER A 1121 -21.36 -31.28 -70.90
N CYS A 1122 -22.52 -31.12 -71.52
CA CYS A 1122 -23.01 -29.84 -72.01
C CYS A 1122 -24.22 -29.39 -71.18
N ASP A 1123 -24.22 -28.14 -70.73
CA ASP A 1123 -25.37 -27.51 -70.10
C ASP A 1123 -26.50 -27.22 -71.13
N THR A 1124 -27.59 -26.60 -70.68
CA THR A 1124 -28.72 -26.22 -71.55
C THR A 1124 -28.37 -25.21 -72.65
N ASN A 1125 -27.29 -24.44 -72.50
CA ASN A 1125 -26.76 -23.52 -73.52
C ASN A 1125 -25.77 -24.19 -74.48
N LYS A 1126 -25.48 -25.48 -74.29
CA LYS A 1126 -24.44 -26.25 -74.98
C LYS A 1126 -23.02 -25.79 -74.64
N GLU A 1127 -22.85 -25.18 -73.48
CA GLU A 1127 -21.54 -24.84 -72.93
C GLU A 1127 -21.04 -26.03 -72.12
N THR A 1128 -19.76 -26.34 -72.26
CA THR A 1128 -19.06 -27.32 -71.41
C THR A 1128 -18.39 -26.58 -70.26
N PRO A 1129 -17.88 -27.24 -69.21
CA PRO A 1129 -17.16 -26.55 -68.13
C PRO A 1129 -15.92 -25.74 -68.58
N PHE A 1130 -15.42 -25.98 -69.80
CA PHE A 1130 -14.31 -25.25 -70.39
C PHE A 1130 -14.72 -23.91 -71.05
N HIS A 1131 -15.97 -23.79 -71.47
CA HIS A 1131 -16.51 -22.56 -72.08
C HIS A 1131 -16.83 -21.55 -70.97
#